data_AF-A0A923DL01-F1
#
_entry.id   AF-A0A923DL01-F1
#
_cell.length_a   1.000
_cell.length_b   1.000
_cell.length_c   1.000
_cell.angle_alpha   90.00
_cell.angle_beta   90.00
_cell.angle_gamma   90.00
#
_symmetry.space_group_name_H-M   'P 1'
#
loop_
_entity.id
_entity.type
_entity.pdbx_description
1 polymer ?
#
loop_
_entity_poly.entity_id
_entity_poly.type
_entity_poly.pdbx_seq_one_letter_code
_entity_poly.pdbx_strand_id
1 'polypeptide(L)'
;NPATIMTDPGMADATYIEPLTMQALTEIIEKERPDALLPNLGGQTGLNLSSQLAKAGVLAKYGVRIIGVEADAIEKGEDRIIFKETMKRLGIDMPESAPAFSVEEAEKVAAEIGYPVVVRPAYTMGGTGGGLVYNIEELRVVAGRGLSASMVGQILIEESVLGWEELELEVVRDAKNQMITVCFIENVDAMGVHTGDSYCVAPMLTIDPKLQARLQEYSYRIVEAIGVIGGTNIQFAHDPRTGRVVIIEINPRTSRSSALASKATGFPIALVSAKLAGGLTLDEIPYWRDGSLEKYTPSGDYVVVKFSRWAFEKFKGAEDKLGTQMRAVGEVMSIGKTYKEAFQKAIRSLENGRHGLGFAKDFNKRSLSELMTMLNEPSSERQWIMYEALRKGATVEDLFAKTYIKPWFIQQMKELVELEERILPFKGKGLPDDLLIQAKKDGFADKYLSRLLGIAEVKIREQRKKVGCLEAWDALPVSGVENAAYYYSTYNRPDKVLSSSRKKVMVLGGGPNRIGQGIEFDYCCVHAAFALRDAGYETIMVNCNPETVSTDYDTSDKLYFEPLTVEDVLAIYEKEQPEGVVVQFGGQTPLNIAGELAAAGVRILGTSPDTIDLAEDRDRFRKMMDKMGIAMPESGMAAGFEEAKQIAERIGYPVMVRPSFVLGGRGMEVVHDDEMLKQY
;
A
#
# COMPACT_ATOMS: atom_id res chain seq x y z
N ASN A 1 -0.68 15.17 14.49
CA ASN A 1 0.22 13.99 14.55
C ASN A 1 1.63 14.56 14.58
N PRO A 2 2.45 14.31 15.61
CA PRO A 2 3.79 14.91 15.69
C PRO A 2 4.82 14.27 14.75
N ALA A 3 4.57 13.08 14.20
CA ALA A 3 5.53 12.35 13.36
C ALA A 3 5.35 12.66 11.86
N THR A 4 4.81 13.83 11.51
CA THR A 4 4.49 14.19 10.12
C THR A 4 5.30 15.38 9.65
N ILE A 5 5.84 15.33 8.43
CA ILE A 5 6.59 16.46 7.82
C ILE A 5 5.72 17.71 7.72
N MET A 6 4.41 17.57 7.44
CA MET A 6 3.50 18.72 7.39
C MET A 6 3.38 19.50 8.72
N THR A 7 3.84 18.93 9.84
CA THR A 7 3.85 19.60 11.15
C THR A 7 5.23 20.15 11.54
N ASP A 8 6.21 20.11 10.65
CA ASP A 8 7.51 20.72 10.93
C ASP A 8 7.40 22.26 10.99
N PRO A 9 8.16 22.90 11.89
CA PRO A 9 8.34 24.34 11.84
C PRO A 9 8.89 24.77 10.47
N GLY A 10 8.27 25.77 9.86
CA GLY A 10 8.68 26.31 8.56
C GLY A 10 7.98 25.68 7.34
N MET A 11 7.22 24.59 7.52
CA MET A 11 6.35 24.05 6.45
C MET A 11 5.04 24.82 6.30
N ALA A 12 4.63 25.52 7.35
CA ALA A 12 3.50 26.46 7.38
C ALA A 12 3.85 27.67 8.27
N ASP A 13 3.13 28.78 8.10
CA ASP A 13 3.31 29.98 8.92
C ASP A 13 2.91 29.75 10.39
N ALA A 14 1.83 28.99 10.62
CA ALA A 14 1.34 28.63 11.94
C ALA A 14 0.95 27.14 11.99
N THR A 15 1.65 26.37 12.84
CA THR A 15 1.46 24.92 12.99
C THR A 15 0.89 24.59 14.36
N TYR A 16 -0.23 23.86 14.38
CA TYR A 16 -0.90 23.41 15.61
C TYR A 16 -0.83 21.89 15.74
N ILE A 17 -0.14 21.39 16.77
CA ILE A 17 -0.17 19.99 17.17
C ILE A 17 -1.15 19.84 18.34
N GLU A 18 -2.43 19.94 18.01
CA GLU A 18 -3.55 19.91 18.96
C GLU A 18 -4.49 18.73 18.68
N PRO A 19 -5.35 18.34 19.65
CA PRO A 19 -6.42 17.38 19.40
C PRO A 19 -7.34 17.86 18.27
N LEU A 20 -7.56 17.01 17.25
CA LEU A 20 -8.47 17.30 16.14
C LEU A 20 -9.93 17.16 16.60
N THR A 21 -10.42 18.19 17.29
CA THR A 21 -11.78 18.30 17.83
C THR A 21 -12.40 19.62 17.40
N MET A 22 -13.73 19.68 17.37
CA MET A 22 -14.45 20.92 17.05
C MET A 22 -14.08 22.07 17.99
N GLN A 23 -13.88 21.79 19.29
CA GLN A 23 -13.49 22.79 20.27
C GLN A 23 -12.11 23.40 19.94
N ALA A 24 -11.09 22.55 19.81
CA ALA A 24 -9.73 23.01 19.52
C ALA A 24 -9.67 23.80 18.19
N LEU A 25 -10.34 23.31 17.14
CA LEU A 25 -10.39 24.03 15.86
C LEU A 25 -11.13 25.36 15.97
N THR A 26 -12.17 25.46 16.80
CA THR A 26 -12.86 26.73 17.05
C THR A 26 -11.94 27.75 17.72
N GLU A 27 -11.17 27.33 18.73
CA GLU A 27 -10.19 28.17 19.42
C GLU A 27 -9.06 28.63 18.46
N ILE A 28 -8.58 27.73 17.60
CA ILE A 28 -7.57 28.06 16.58
C ILE A 28 -8.14 29.06 15.57
N ILE A 29 -9.35 28.85 15.05
CA ILE A 29 -10.00 29.78 14.11
C ILE A 29 -10.21 31.15 14.76
N GLU A 30 -10.63 31.18 16.03
CA GLU A 30 -10.83 32.40 16.79
C GLU A 30 -9.53 33.18 16.99
N LYS A 31 -8.41 32.49 17.17
CA LYS A 31 -7.08 33.08 17.33
C LYS A 31 -6.49 33.55 16.00
N GLU A 32 -6.44 32.66 15.02
CA GLU A 32 -5.71 32.88 13.75
C GLU A 32 -6.52 33.63 12.69
N ARG A 33 -7.86 33.63 12.78
CA ARG A 33 -8.77 34.30 11.83
C ARG A 33 -8.47 33.96 10.36
N PRO A 34 -8.42 32.65 9.99
CA PRO A 34 -8.12 32.26 8.61
C PRO A 34 -9.24 32.71 7.65
N ASP A 35 -8.88 33.13 6.44
CA ASP A 35 -9.85 33.46 5.39
C ASP A 35 -10.57 32.23 4.83
N ALA A 36 -9.89 31.07 4.87
CA ALA A 36 -10.37 29.84 4.27
C ALA A 36 -9.95 28.57 5.03
N LEU A 37 -10.71 27.50 4.84
CA LEU A 37 -10.47 26.14 5.34
C LEU A 37 -10.45 25.16 4.17
N LEU A 38 -9.36 24.38 4.04
CA LEU A 38 -9.18 23.34 3.02
C LEU A 38 -9.35 21.94 3.65
N PRO A 39 -10.51 21.27 3.52
CA PRO A 39 -10.79 20.06 4.28
C PRO A 39 -10.40 18.75 3.58
N ASN A 40 -10.17 18.79 2.27
CA ASN A 40 -10.09 17.61 1.40
C ASN A 40 -8.69 16.95 1.35
N LEU A 41 -7.74 17.42 2.16
CA LEU A 41 -6.42 16.79 2.35
C LEU A 41 -6.29 16.02 3.68
N GLY A 42 -7.29 16.13 4.57
CA GLY A 42 -7.26 15.56 5.93
C GLY A 42 -7.99 14.22 6.08
N GLY A 43 -8.25 13.51 4.98
CA GLY A 43 -9.07 12.30 4.99
C GLY A 43 -10.48 12.53 5.52
N GLN A 44 -11.10 11.49 6.09
CA GLN A 44 -12.45 11.60 6.65
C GLN A 44 -12.53 12.56 7.84
N THR A 45 -11.46 12.62 8.66
CA THR A 45 -11.39 13.52 9.81
C THR A 45 -11.50 14.98 9.38
N GLY A 46 -10.81 15.38 8.31
CA GLY A 46 -10.89 16.73 7.74
C GLY A 46 -12.30 17.09 7.27
N LEU A 47 -12.95 16.21 6.49
CA LEU A 47 -14.32 16.41 6.00
C LEU A 47 -15.36 16.47 7.13
N ASN A 48 -15.25 15.57 8.12
CA ASN A 48 -16.19 15.53 9.23
C ASN A 48 -16.10 16.79 10.10
N LEU A 49 -14.88 17.23 10.42
CA LEU A 49 -14.67 18.43 11.25
C LEU A 49 -15.10 19.70 10.52
N SER A 50 -14.84 19.83 9.22
CA SER A 50 -15.31 20.98 8.45
C SER A 50 -16.84 21.06 8.39
N SER A 51 -17.51 19.93 8.17
CA SER A 51 -18.98 19.84 8.19
C SER A 51 -19.54 20.19 9.59
N GLN A 52 -18.92 19.70 10.66
CA GLN A 52 -19.32 20.04 12.04
C GLN A 52 -19.16 21.54 12.34
N LEU A 53 -18.02 22.14 11.97
CA LEU A 53 -17.77 23.58 12.16
C LEU A 53 -18.76 24.45 11.36
N ALA A 54 -19.09 24.03 10.13
CA ALA A 54 -20.08 24.69 9.29
C ALA A 54 -21.47 24.62 9.93
N LYS A 55 -21.92 23.43 10.34
CA LYS A 55 -23.22 23.19 10.99
C LYS A 55 -23.36 23.92 12.33
N ALA A 56 -22.26 24.05 13.08
CA ALA A 56 -22.22 24.80 14.33
C ALA A 56 -22.19 26.34 14.13
N GLY A 57 -22.11 26.82 12.88
CA GLY A 57 -22.04 28.25 12.57
C GLY A 57 -20.70 28.91 12.91
N VAL A 58 -19.67 28.14 13.27
CA VAL A 58 -18.34 28.65 13.64
C VAL A 58 -17.67 29.33 12.45
N LEU A 59 -17.72 28.70 11.28
CA LEU A 59 -17.13 29.25 10.05
C LEU A 59 -17.81 30.57 9.67
N ALA A 60 -19.14 30.62 9.73
CA ALA A 60 -19.91 31.83 9.45
C ALA A 60 -19.63 32.95 10.48
N LYS A 61 -19.54 32.62 11.78
CA LYS A 61 -19.22 33.57 12.86
C LYS A 61 -17.89 34.28 12.62
N TYR A 62 -16.91 33.57 12.06
CA TYR A 62 -15.55 34.07 11.87
C TYR A 62 -15.20 34.41 10.42
N GLY A 63 -16.16 34.32 9.50
CA GLY A 63 -15.96 34.68 8.08
C GLY A 63 -15.07 33.71 7.30
N VAL A 64 -14.91 32.47 7.79
CA VAL A 64 -14.05 31.45 7.16
C VAL A 64 -14.82 30.76 6.03
N ARG A 65 -14.26 30.75 4.81
CA ARG A 65 -14.84 30.03 3.67
C ARG A 65 -14.26 28.62 3.55
N ILE A 66 -15.07 27.64 3.16
CA ILE A 66 -14.51 26.36 2.73
C ILE A 66 -13.97 26.55 1.30
N ILE A 67 -12.83 25.94 0.98
CA ILE A 67 -12.28 25.93 -0.39
C ILE A 67 -11.97 24.50 -0.84
N GLY A 68 -11.87 24.30 -2.15
CA GLY A 68 -11.69 22.98 -2.76
C GLY A 68 -13.00 22.19 -2.78
N VAL A 69 -13.41 21.64 -1.64
CA VAL A 69 -14.64 20.83 -1.55
C VAL A 69 -15.61 21.48 -0.58
N GLU A 70 -16.56 22.21 -1.16
CA GLU A 70 -17.62 22.91 -0.43
C GLU A 70 -18.48 21.95 0.40
N ALA A 71 -19.12 22.47 1.46
CA ALA A 71 -19.90 21.66 2.39
C ALA A 71 -21.02 20.86 1.70
N ASP A 72 -21.63 21.41 0.66
CA ASP A 72 -22.67 20.73 -0.11
C ASP A 72 -22.12 19.57 -0.96
N ALA A 73 -20.92 19.73 -1.53
CA ALA A 73 -20.22 18.68 -2.26
C ALA A 73 -19.79 17.54 -1.33
N ILE A 74 -19.34 17.85 -0.12
CA ILE A 74 -19.07 16.85 0.93
C ILE A 74 -20.35 16.07 1.22
N GLU A 75 -21.45 16.75 1.50
CA GLU A 75 -22.73 16.11 1.82
C GLU A 75 -23.24 15.24 0.66
N LYS A 76 -23.18 15.73 -0.58
CA LYS A 76 -23.59 14.97 -1.78
C LYS A 76 -22.73 13.73 -2.05
N GLY A 77 -21.45 13.77 -1.70
CA GLY A 77 -20.52 12.64 -1.90
C GLY A 77 -20.55 11.61 -0.77
N GLU A 78 -20.77 12.06 0.47
CA GLU A 78 -20.70 11.21 1.67
C GLU A 78 -22.07 10.70 2.14
N ASP A 79 -23.16 11.45 1.91
CA ASP A 79 -24.51 10.99 2.23
C ASP A 79 -25.01 10.01 1.17
N ARG A 80 -25.24 8.77 1.58
CA ARG A 80 -25.63 7.68 0.69
C ARG A 80 -26.98 7.91 -0.01
N ILE A 81 -27.93 8.60 0.64
CA ILE A 81 -29.25 8.86 0.06
C ILE A 81 -29.11 9.93 -1.01
N ILE A 82 -28.45 11.04 -0.70
CA ILE A 82 -28.23 12.14 -1.64
C ILE A 82 -27.39 11.67 -2.83
N PHE A 83 -26.37 10.85 -2.58
CA PHE A 83 -25.56 10.25 -3.62
C PHE A 83 -26.42 9.36 -4.54
N LYS A 84 -27.24 8.47 -3.98
CA LYS A 84 -28.14 7.58 -4.75
C LYS A 84 -29.15 8.36 -5.60
N GLU A 85 -29.76 9.41 -5.04
CA GLU A 85 -30.65 10.30 -5.79
C GLU A 85 -29.92 11.01 -6.93
N THR A 86 -28.68 11.44 -6.68
CA THR A 86 -27.82 12.06 -7.70
C THR A 86 -27.51 11.07 -8.82
N MET A 87 -27.15 9.83 -8.51
CA MET A 87 -26.84 8.80 -9.52
C MET A 87 -28.09 8.45 -10.34
N LYS A 88 -29.25 8.34 -9.70
CA LYS A 88 -30.54 8.13 -10.38
C LYS A 88 -30.86 9.26 -11.35
N ARG A 89 -30.64 10.52 -10.97
CA ARG A 89 -30.82 11.69 -11.84
C ARG A 89 -29.84 11.68 -13.01
N LEU A 90 -28.61 11.21 -12.79
CA LEU A 90 -27.61 11.02 -13.85
C LEU A 90 -27.88 9.77 -14.69
N GLY A 91 -28.82 8.88 -14.31
CA GLY A 91 -29.00 7.61 -15.01
C GLY A 91 -27.76 6.71 -14.94
N ILE A 92 -26.98 6.83 -13.87
CA ILE A 92 -25.84 5.97 -13.56
C ILE A 92 -26.34 4.95 -12.54
N ASP A 93 -26.15 3.67 -12.86
CA ASP A 93 -26.70 2.57 -12.08
C ASP A 93 -25.91 2.33 -10.80
N MET A 94 -26.58 1.85 -9.76
CA MET A 94 -26.02 1.51 -8.45
C MET A 94 -26.48 0.11 -8.05
N PRO A 95 -25.76 -0.60 -7.17
CA PRO A 95 -26.29 -1.81 -6.56
C PRO A 95 -27.68 -1.55 -5.95
N GLU A 96 -28.64 -2.40 -6.30
CA GLU A 96 -30.01 -2.26 -5.77
C GLU A 96 -29.98 -2.33 -4.25
N SER A 97 -30.71 -1.46 -3.57
CA SER A 97 -30.69 -1.43 -2.11
C SER A 97 -31.96 -0.83 -1.53
N ALA A 98 -32.38 -1.35 -0.37
CA ALA A 98 -33.46 -0.77 0.41
C ALA A 98 -33.20 -0.90 1.93
N PRO A 99 -33.66 0.08 2.73
CA PRO A 99 -33.56 0.01 4.18
C PRO A 99 -34.57 -1.01 4.73
N ALA A 100 -34.21 -1.62 5.86
CA ALA A 100 -35.08 -2.46 6.66
C ALA A 100 -34.89 -2.11 8.15
N PHE A 101 -35.99 -2.16 8.90
CA PHE A 101 -36.06 -1.84 10.33
C PHE A 101 -36.45 -3.05 11.18
N SER A 102 -36.76 -4.18 10.54
CA SER A 102 -36.96 -5.47 11.19
C SER A 102 -36.35 -6.60 10.35
N VAL A 103 -36.21 -7.78 10.95
CA VAL A 103 -35.72 -8.98 10.24
C VAL A 103 -36.71 -9.38 9.14
N GLU A 104 -38.01 -9.27 9.39
CA GLU A 104 -39.05 -9.60 8.41
C GLU A 104 -39.06 -8.62 7.23
N GLU A 105 -38.78 -7.33 7.47
CA GLU A 105 -38.58 -6.37 6.38
C GLU A 105 -37.33 -6.70 5.57
N ALA A 106 -36.23 -7.07 6.23
CA ALA A 106 -35.01 -7.47 5.56
C ALA A 106 -35.22 -8.71 4.67
N GLU A 107 -35.99 -9.70 5.13
CA GLU A 107 -36.36 -10.89 4.35
C GLU A 107 -37.13 -10.52 3.08
N LYS A 108 -38.09 -9.59 3.16
CA LYS A 108 -38.86 -9.13 2.00
C LYS A 108 -37.95 -8.44 0.99
N VAL A 109 -37.11 -7.52 1.44
CA VAL A 109 -36.18 -6.80 0.57
C VAL A 109 -35.19 -7.78 -0.10
N ALA A 110 -34.63 -8.72 0.67
CA ALA A 110 -33.70 -9.71 0.11
C ALA A 110 -34.38 -10.67 -0.87
N ALA A 111 -35.67 -10.98 -0.69
CA ALA A 111 -36.44 -11.78 -1.65
C ALA A 111 -36.70 -11.04 -2.97
N GLU A 112 -36.83 -9.71 -2.93
CA GLU A 112 -36.99 -8.86 -4.11
C GLU A 112 -35.66 -8.71 -4.87
N ILE A 113 -34.55 -8.45 -4.15
CA ILE A 113 -33.21 -8.26 -4.74
C ILE A 113 -32.61 -9.59 -5.23
N GLY A 114 -32.79 -10.66 -4.45
CA GLY A 114 -32.17 -11.97 -4.69
C GLY A 114 -30.81 -12.13 -4.01
N TYR A 115 -30.51 -13.36 -3.57
CA TYR A 115 -29.25 -13.69 -2.91
C TYR A 115 -28.09 -13.93 -3.90
N PRO A 116 -26.84 -13.69 -3.49
CA PRO A 116 -26.44 -13.15 -2.19
C PRO A 116 -26.73 -11.64 -2.04
N VAL A 117 -26.91 -11.18 -0.80
CA VAL A 117 -27.11 -9.76 -0.46
C VAL A 117 -26.12 -9.32 0.60
N VAL A 118 -25.79 -8.03 0.62
CA VAL A 118 -24.98 -7.39 1.65
C VAL A 118 -25.90 -6.71 2.65
N VAL A 119 -25.72 -7.00 3.94
CA VAL A 119 -26.38 -6.30 5.05
C VAL A 119 -25.42 -5.26 5.62
N ARG A 120 -25.83 -3.99 5.64
CA ARG A 120 -25.04 -2.90 6.23
C ARG A 120 -25.84 -2.12 7.27
N PRO A 121 -25.44 -2.13 8.54
CA PRO A 121 -26.10 -1.31 9.56
C PRO A 121 -25.85 0.19 9.35
N ALA A 122 -26.89 0.99 9.60
CA ALA A 122 -26.76 2.43 9.56
C ALA A 122 -25.99 2.95 10.78
N TYR A 123 -25.17 3.98 10.57
CA TYR A 123 -24.36 4.65 11.60
C TYR A 123 -23.38 3.73 12.35
N THR A 124 -22.91 2.66 11.70
CA THR A 124 -21.78 1.85 12.20
C THR A 124 -20.55 2.06 11.33
N MET A 125 -19.36 1.80 11.89
CA MET A 125 -18.09 1.90 11.18
C MET A 125 -17.48 0.53 10.93
N GLY A 126 -16.68 0.41 9.87
CA GLY A 126 -15.90 -0.80 9.58
C GLY A 126 -16.75 -2.05 9.33
N GLY A 127 -17.97 -1.92 8.81
CA GLY A 127 -18.85 -3.07 8.56
C GLY A 127 -19.39 -3.73 9.83
N THR A 128 -19.25 -3.11 11.00
CA THR A 128 -19.71 -3.65 12.28
C THR A 128 -21.21 -3.97 12.22
N GLY A 129 -21.54 -5.22 12.55
CA GLY A 129 -22.91 -5.75 12.52
C GLY A 129 -23.41 -6.19 11.15
N GLY A 130 -22.71 -5.84 10.07
CA GLY A 130 -23.06 -6.22 8.70
C GLY A 130 -22.46 -7.55 8.24
N GLY A 131 -22.63 -7.87 6.97
CA GLY A 131 -22.06 -9.07 6.36
C GLY A 131 -22.67 -9.41 5.00
N LEU A 132 -21.97 -10.23 4.23
CA LEU A 132 -22.51 -10.86 3.04
C LEU A 132 -23.34 -12.09 3.46
N VAL A 133 -24.49 -12.26 2.82
CA VAL A 133 -25.50 -13.25 3.18
C VAL A 133 -25.90 -14.03 1.94
N TYR A 134 -25.86 -15.36 2.02
CA TYR A 134 -26.13 -16.24 0.88
C TYR A 134 -27.51 -16.91 0.91
N ASN A 135 -28.19 -16.88 2.06
CA ASN A 135 -29.49 -17.51 2.27
C ASN A 135 -30.27 -16.81 3.39
N ILE A 136 -31.54 -17.21 3.55
CA ILE A 136 -32.46 -16.60 4.50
C ILE A 136 -32.09 -16.89 5.97
N GLU A 137 -31.50 -18.04 6.25
CA GLU A 137 -31.06 -18.40 7.60
C GLU A 137 -29.92 -17.49 8.06
N GLU A 138 -28.92 -17.28 7.20
CA GLU A 138 -27.85 -16.31 7.42
C GLU A 138 -28.39 -14.88 7.53
N LEU A 139 -29.38 -14.53 6.69
CA LEU A 139 -29.97 -13.18 6.71
C LEU A 139 -30.54 -12.86 8.08
N ARG A 140 -31.32 -13.79 8.67
CA ARG A 140 -31.92 -13.60 9.99
C ARG A 140 -30.87 -13.30 11.06
N VAL A 141 -29.76 -14.04 11.03
CA VAL A 141 -28.65 -13.86 11.97
C VAL A 141 -27.97 -12.52 11.77
N VAL A 142 -27.59 -12.19 10.54
CA VAL A 142 -26.84 -10.97 10.22
C VAL A 142 -27.73 -9.73 10.38
N ALA A 143 -28.97 -9.76 9.94
CA ALA A 143 -29.94 -8.68 10.10
C ALA A 143 -30.23 -8.41 11.58
N GLY A 144 -30.47 -9.44 12.40
CA GLY A 144 -30.69 -9.28 13.84
C GLY A 144 -29.49 -8.64 14.55
N ARG A 145 -28.28 -9.11 14.23
CA ARG A 145 -27.03 -8.50 14.71
C ARG A 145 -26.89 -7.05 14.23
N GLY A 146 -27.16 -6.80 12.96
CA GLY A 146 -27.03 -5.50 12.34
C GLY A 146 -27.98 -4.45 12.91
N LEU A 147 -29.24 -4.81 13.11
CA LEU A 147 -30.25 -3.95 13.76
C LEU A 147 -29.85 -3.61 15.19
N SER A 148 -29.31 -4.58 15.93
CA SER A 148 -28.82 -4.37 17.30
C SER A 148 -27.57 -3.48 17.37
N ALA A 149 -26.73 -3.53 16.33
CA ALA A 149 -25.52 -2.71 16.23
C ALA A 149 -25.82 -1.28 15.73
N SER A 150 -26.91 -1.07 15.00
CA SER A 150 -27.28 0.24 14.47
C SER A 150 -27.80 1.16 15.58
N MET A 151 -27.25 2.38 15.66
CA MET A 151 -27.71 3.41 16.61
C MET A 151 -29.16 3.85 16.40
N VAL A 152 -29.71 3.61 15.20
CA VAL A 152 -31.06 4.00 14.80
C VAL A 152 -31.95 2.80 14.47
N GLY A 153 -31.49 1.57 14.74
CA GLY A 153 -32.24 0.34 14.47
C GLY A 153 -32.53 0.12 12.98
N GLN A 154 -31.60 0.51 12.10
CA GLN A 154 -31.76 0.42 10.65
C GLN A 154 -30.61 -0.37 10.03
N ILE A 155 -30.94 -1.24 9.08
CA ILE A 155 -29.98 -1.90 8.19
C ILE A 155 -30.34 -1.62 6.73
N LEU A 156 -29.35 -1.62 5.86
CA LEU A 156 -29.50 -1.58 4.40
C LEU A 156 -29.27 -2.99 3.86
N ILE A 157 -30.23 -3.50 3.08
CA ILE A 157 -30.05 -4.73 2.30
C ILE A 157 -29.71 -4.30 0.88
N GLU A 158 -28.59 -4.78 0.35
CA GLU A 158 -28.02 -4.36 -0.92
C GLU A 158 -27.66 -5.56 -1.80
N GLU A 159 -27.83 -5.41 -3.11
CA GLU A 159 -27.39 -6.34 -4.15
C GLU A 159 -25.91 -6.66 -3.99
N SER A 160 -25.57 -7.95 -4.01
CA SER A 160 -24.18 -8.37 -4.01
C SER A 160 -23.57 -8.27 -5.41
N VAL A 161 -22.57 -7.41 -5.54
CA VAL A 161 -21.66 -7.37 -6.69
C VAL A 161 -20.38 -8.18 -6.44
N LEU A 162 -20.40 -9.15 -5.51
CA LEU A 162 -19.27 -10.05 -5.24
C LEU A 162 -18.73 -10.68 -6.54
N GLY A 163 -17.42 -10.64 -6.71
CA GLY A 163 -16.73 -11.25 -7.85
C GLY A 163 -16.77 -10.43 -9.14
N TRP A 164 -17.43 -9.25 -9.15
CA TRP A 164 -17.35 -8.31 -10.27
C TRP A 164 -15.99 -7.62 -10.30
N GLU A 165 -15.62 -7.09 -11.46
CA GLU A 165 -14.39 -6.31 -11.62
C GLU A 165 -14.52 -5.00 -10.82
N GLU A 166 -13.55 -4.70 -9.96
CA GLU A 166 -13.52 -3.45 -9.17
C GLU A 166 -12.51 -2.47 -9.79
N LEU A 167 -13.01 -1.31 -10.22
CA LEU A 167 -12.30 -0.38 -11.10
C LEU A 167 -12.32 1.03 -10.51
N GLU A 168 -11.16 1.70 -10.47
CA GLU A 168 -11.06 3.05 -9.89
C GLU A 168 -10.51 4.05 -10.91
N LEU A 169 -11.05 5.27 -10.86
CA LEU A 169 -10.54 6.41 -11.62
C LEU A 169 -10.21 7.55 -10.66
N GLU A 170 -9.01 8.11 -10.82
CA GLU A 170 -8.61 9.36 -10.17
C GLU A 170 -8.86 10.51 -11.13
N VAL A 171 -9.78 11.41 -10.76
CA VAL A 171 -10.17 12.57 -11.57
C VAL A 171 -9.79 13.86 -10.87
N VAL A 172 -9.34 14.84 -11.63
CA VAL A 172 -9.08 16.20 -11.13
C VAL A 172 -9.96 17.17 -11.91
N ARG A 173 -10.65 18.06 -11.19
CA ARG A 173 -11.51 19.11 -11.75
C ARG A 173 -11.12 20.49 -11.23
N ASP A 174 -11.16 21.50 -12.07
CA ASP A 174 -10.94 22.90 -11.67
C ASP A 174 -12.23 23.75 -11.66
N ALA A 175 -12.08 25.03 -11.31
CA ALA A 175 -13.18 26.00 -11.26
C ALA A 175 -13.76 26.38 -12.65
N LYS A 176 -13.04 26.13 -13.75
CA LYS A 176 -13.52 26.28 -15.14
C LYS A 176 -14.26 25.03 -15.63
N ASN A 177 -14.45 24.02 -14.78
CA ASN A 177 -15.02 22.73 -15.12
C ASN A 177 -14.15 21.93 -16.11
N GLN A 178 -12.86 22.24 -16.22
CA GLN A 178 -11.90 21.41 -16.94
C GLN A 178 -11.63 20.16 -16.10
N MET A 179 -11.63 19.00 -16.74
CA MET A 179 -11.46 17.71 -16.07
C MET A 179 -10.45 16.84 -16.79
N ILE A 180 -9.62 16.19 -16.00
CA ILE A 180 -8.65 15.20 -16.47
C ILE A 180 -8.78 13.93 -15.63
N THR A 181 -8.53 12.78 -16.25
CA THR A 181 -8.36 11.52 -15.54
C THR A 181 -6.88 11.28 -15.36
N VAL A 182 -6.42 11.28 -14.11
CA VAL A 182 -5.00 11.14 -13.77
C VAL A 182 -4.55 9.70 -13.89
N CYS A 183 -5.38 8.76 -13.43
CA CYS A 183 -5.04 7.34 -13.36
C CYS A 183 -6.27 6.45 -13.50
N PHE A 184 -6.08 5.28 -14.11
CA PHE A 184 -7.04 4.19 -14.20
C PHE A 184 -6.47 2.99 -13.46
N ILE A 185 -7.17 2.50 -12.45
CA ILE A 185 -6.70 1.43 -11.56
C ILE A 185 -7.61 0.22 -11.71
N GLU A 186 -7.00 -0.94 -11.93
CA GLU A 186 -7.69 -2.23 -11.96
C GLU A 186 -7.33 -3.01 -10.69
N ASN A 187 -8.33 -3.33 -9.87
CA ASN A 187 -8.13 -4.26 -8.76
C ASN A 187 -8.02 -5.68 -9.31
N VAL A 188 -7.01 -6.41 -8.86
CA VAL A 188 -6.78 -7.82 -9.24
C VAL A 188 -7.64 -8.74 -8.39
N ASP A 189 -7.75 -8.45 -7.09
CA ASP A 189 -8.82 -9.00 -6.28
C ASP A 189 -10.15 -8.37 -6.71
N ALA A 190 -11.17 -9.19 -6.93
CA ALA A 190 -12.48 -8.73 -7.36
C ALA A 190 -13.28 -8.08 -6.20
N MET A 191 -14.40 -7.43 -6.55
CA MET A 191 -15.38 -6.89 -5.60
C MET A 191 -15.67 -7.90 -4.49
N GLY A 192 -15.58 -7.45 -3.24
CA GLY A 192 -15.69 -8.27 -2.03
C GLY A 192 -14.47 -8.20 -1.13
N VAL A 193 -13.31 -7.83 -1.70
CA VAL A 193 -12.12 -7.39 -0.95
C VAL A 193 -12.01 -5.89 -1.11
N HIS A 194 -11.91 -5.14 -0.01
CA HIS A 194 -11.79 -3.68 -0.04
C HIS A 194 -10.53 -3.26 -0.79
N THR A 195 -10.59 -2.26 -1.69
CA THR A 195 -9.45 -1.74 -2.48
C THR A 195 -8.14 -1.54 -1.70
N GLY A 196 -8.24 -1.04 -0.47
CA GLY A 196 -7.11 -0.91 0.47
C GLY A 196 -6.44 -2.23 0.91
N ASP A 197 -7.19 -3.32 1.00
CA ASP A 197 -6.65 -4.69 1.19
C ASP A 197 -6.31 -5.36 -0.15
N SER A 198 -7.01 -5.00 -1.23
CA SER A 198 -6.80 -5.56 -2.55
C SER A 198 -5.40 -5.30 -3.09
N TYR A 199 -4.94 -6.28 -3.85
CA TYR A 199 -3.89 -6.10 -4.83
C TYR A 199 -4.46 -5.36 -6.05
N CYS A 200 -3.81 -4.29 -6.53
CA CYS A 200 -4.22 -3.57 -7.74
C CYS A 200 -3.05 -3.17 -8.66
N VAL A 201 -3.40 -2.83 -9.91
CA VAL A 201 -2.46 -2.40 -10.96
C VAL A 201 -2.87 -1.08 -11.61
N ALA A 202 -1.89 -0.32 -12.06
CA ALA A 202 -2.08 0.86 -12.91
C ALA A 202 -1.11 0.81 -14.11
N PRO A 203 -1.57 1.06 -15.35
CA PRO A 203 -2.97 1.30 -15.75
C PRO A 203 -3.83 0.03 -15.67
N MET A 204 -5.12 0.13 -16.04
CA MET A 204 -5.96 -1.04 -16.31
C MET A 204 -5.37 -1.86 -17.47
N LEU A 205 -5.04 -3.13 -17.23
CA LEU A 205 -4.35 -4.00 -18.18
C LEU A 205 -5.30 -4.84 -19.00
N THR A 206 -6.44 -5.21 -18.43
CA THR A 206 -7.34 -6.22 -19.02
C THR A 206 -8.75 -5.70 -19.29
N ILE A 207 -8.96 -4.39 -19.10
CA ILE A 207 -10.23 -3.71 -19.28
C ILE A 207 -10.32 -3.11 -20.68
N ASP A 208 -11.42 -3.38 -21.38
CA ASP A 208 -11.64 -2.88 -22.75
C ASP A 208 -11.57 -1.34 -22.80
N PRO A 209 -10.83 -0.73 -23.75
CA PRO A 209 -10.72 0.72 -23.86
C PRO A 209 -12.06 1.46 -23.98
N LYS A 210 -13.10 0.85 -24.58
CA LYS A 210 -14.45 1.42 -24.64
C LYS A 210 -15.11 1.45 -23.27
N LEU A 211 -14.85 0.42 -22.45
CA LEU A 211 -15.29 0.41 -21.07
C LEU A 211 -14.56 1.51 -20.28
N GLN A 212 -13.24 1.64 -20.42
CA GLN A 212 -12.49 2.73 -19.77
C GLN A 212 -13.04 4.11 -20.15
N ALA A 213 -13.34 4.33 -21.43
CA ALA A 213 -13.97 5.58 -21.90
C ALA A 213 -15.38 5.80 -21.29
N ARG A 214 -16.19 4.74 -21.14
CA ARG A 214 -17.49 4.80 -20.46
C ARG A 214 -17.33 5.16 -18.97
N LEU A 215 -16.37 4.55 -18.28
CA LEU A 215 -16.10 4.87 -16.86
C LEU A 215 -15.62 6.31 -16.69
N GLN A 216 -14.80 6.81 -17.62
CA GLN A 216 -14.37 8.21 -17.63
C GLN A 216 -15.56 9.17 -17.83
N GLU A 217 -16.45 8.89 -18.78
CA GLU A 217 -17.65 9.70 -19.01
C GLU A 217 -18.57 9.72 -17.79
N TYR A 218 -18.81 8.57 -17.15
CA TYR A 218 -19.55 8.51 -15.88
C TYR A 218 -18.84 9.31 -14.79
N SER A 219 -17.53 9.15 -14.64
CA SER A 219 -16.75 9.86 -13.62
C SER A 219 -16.87 11.38 -13.79
N TYR A 220 -16.76 11.90 -15.02
CA TYR A 220 -16.86 13.34 -15.26
C TYR A 220 -18.25 13.88 -14.92
N ARG A 221 -19.30 13.16 -15.29
CA ARG A 221 -20.69 13.54 -14.97
C ARG A 221 -20.96 13.52 -13.46
N ILE A 222 -20.42 12.54 -12.76
CA ILE A 222 -20.53 12.43 -11.29
C ILE A 222 -19.80 13.60 -10.63
N VAL A 223 -18.53 13.84 -11.02
CA VAL A 223 -17.69 14.89 -10.45
C VAL A 223 -18.27 16.28 -10.72
N GLU A 224 -18.81 16.52 -11.91
CA GLU A 224 -19.53 17.74 -12.26
C GLU A 224 -20.77 17.96 -11.37
N ALA A 225 -21.60 16.93 -11.22
CA ALA A 225 -22.84 17.01 -10.46
C ALA A 225 -22.63 17.22 -8.95
N ILE A 226 -21.54 16.67 -8.42
CA ILE A 226 -21.16 16.82 -7.01
C ILE A 226 -20.48 18.18 -6.79
N GLY A 227 -19.69 18.64 -7.76
CA GLY A 227 -19.09 19.97 -7.74
C GLY A 227 -17.70 20.02 -7.08
N VAL A 228 -16.96 18.90 -7.08
CA VAL A 228 -15.61 18.84 -6.49
C VAL A 228 -14.64 19.77 -7.24
N ILE A 229 -13.80 20.52 -6.51
CA ILE A 229 -12.60 21.20 -7.05
C ILE A 229 -11.37 20.51 -6.45
N GLY A 230 -10.45 20.08 -7.31
CA GLY A 230 -9.31 19.24 -6.97
C GLY A 230 -9.52 17.78 -7.34
N GLY A 231 -8.70 16.91 -6.74
CA GLY A 231 -8.67 15.48 -6.96
C GLY A 231 -9.75 14.73 -6.18
N THR A 232 -10.30 13.69 -6.83
CA THR A 232 -11.31 12.80 -6.28
C THR A 232 -11.19 11.41 -6.89
N ASN A 233 -11.50 10.40 -6.09
CA ASN A 233 -11.51 9.00 -6.49
C ASN A 233 -12.94 8.54 -6.76
N ILE A 234 -13.16 7.78 -7.83
CA ILE A 234 -14.45 7.20 -8.19
C ILE A 234 -14.27 5.69 -8.37
N GLN A 235 -15.15 4.89 -7.75
CA GLN A 235 -15.08 3.42 -7.79
C GLN A 235 -16.30 2.81 -8.46
N PHE A 236 -16.07 1.88 -9.37
CA PHE A 236 -17.11 1.16 -10.11
C PHE A 236 -16.95 -0.34 -9.94
N ALA A 237 -18.07 -1.05 -10.02
CA ALA A 237 -18.10 -2.49 -10.28
C ALA A 237 -18.60 -2.76 -11.70
N HIS A 238 -17.95 -3.67 -12.40
CA HIS A 238 -18.34 -4.10 -13.74
C HIS A 238 -18.55 -5.61 -13.81
N ASP A 239 -19.71 -6.04 -14.32
CA ASP A 239 -20.00 -7.43 -14.62
C ASP A 239 -19.56 -7.77 -16.05
N PRO A 240 -18.48 -8.53 -16.24
CA PRO A 240 -18.01 -8.88 -17.59
C PRO A 240 -19.00 -9.75 -18.36
N ARG A 241 -19.98 -10.38 -17.70
CA ARG A 241 -20.98 -11.25 -18.36
C ARG A 241 -22.09 -10.46 -19.03
N THR A 242 -22.56 -9.40 -18.39
CA THR A 242 -23.70 -8.59 -18.86
C THR A 242 -23.26 -7.25 -19.43
N GLY A 243 -22.03 -6.80 -19.12
CA GLY A 243 -21.55 -5.47 -19.44
C GLY A 243 -22.14 -4.37 -18.55
N ARG A 244 -22.87 -4.74 -17.48
CA ARG A 244 -23.45 -3.81 -16.50
C ARG A 244 -22.34 -3.16 -15.70
N VAL A 245 -22.43 -1.84 -15.54
CA VAL A 245 -21.54 -1.05 -14.68
C VAL A 245 -22.40 -0.40 -13.62
N VAL A 246 -21.96 -0.51 -12.38
CA VAL A 246 -22.57 0.21 -11.26
C VAL A 246 -21.53 1.07 -10.57
N ILE A 247 -21.93 2.25 -10.11
CA ILE A 247 -21.11 3.10 -9.25
C ILE A 247 -21.20 2.59 -7.81
N ILE A 248 -20.04 2.46 -7.16
CA ILE A 248 -19.91 2.03 -5.76
C ILE A 248 -19.87 3.24 -4.85
N GLU A 249 -18.90 4.11 -5.06
CA GLU A 249 -18.72 5.34 -4.27
C GLU A 249 -17.88 6.38 -5.00
N ILE A 250 -17.93 7.59 -4.47
CA ILE A 250 -16.97 8.66 -4.74
C ILE A 250 -16.34 9.07 -3.40
N ASN A 251 -15.04 9.36 -3.42
CA ASN A 251 -14.36 10.00 -2.30
C ASN A 251 -14.00 11.44 -2.72
N PRO A 252 -14.77 12.47 -2.33
CA PRO A 252 -14.56 13.86 -2.73
C PRO A 252 -13.38 14.51 -1.98
N ARG A 253 -12.22 13.85 -2.02
CA ARG A 253 -10.98 14.21 -1.33
C ARG A 253 -9.81 13.41 -1.89
N THR A 254 -8.60 13.77 -1.49
CA THR A 254 -7.47 12.87 -1.65
C THR A 254 -7.68 11.59 -0.82
N SER A 255 -7.21 10.49 -1.38
CA SER A 255 -7.36 9.13 -0.86
C SER A 255 -6.00 8.42 -0.89
N ARG A 256 -5.94 7.20 -0.32
CA ARG A 256 -4.80 6.29 -0.54
C ARG A 256 -4.56 6.04 -2.04
N SER A 257 -5.64 5.85 -2.80
CA SER A 257 -5.60 5.65 -4.25
C SER A 257 -5.04 6.89 -4.98
N SER A 258 -5.30 8.11 -4.48
CA SER A 258 -4.73 9.33 -5.03
C SER A 258 -3.22 9.44 -4.77
N ALA A 259 -2.74 8.97 -3.62
CA ALA A 259 -1.30 8.91 -3.32
C ALA A 259 -0.62 7.88 -4.23
N LEU A 260 -1.18 6.67 -4.31
CA LEU A 260 -0.75 5.64 -5.26
C LEU A 260 -0.73 6.17 -6.71
N ALA A 261 -1.81 6.79 -7.17
CA ALA A 261 -1.92 7.34 -8.52
C ALA A 261 -0.88 8.44 -8.77
N SER A 262 -0.62 9.29 -7.78
CA SER A 262 0.42 10.32 -7.89
C SER A 262 1.80 9.69 -8.10
N LYS A 263 2.13 8.65 -7.33
CA LYS A 263 3.39 7.90 -7.46
C LYS A 263 3.40 6.93 -8.65
N ALA A 264 2.26 6.58 -9.23
CA ALA A 264 2.18 5.74 -10.42
C ALA A 264 2.35 6.55 -11.71
N THR A 265 2.00 7.83 -11.69
CA THR A 265 1.87 8.66 -12.91
C THR A 265 2.79 9.87 -12.93
N GLY A 266 3.41 10.21 -11.80
CA GLY A 266 4.16 11.45 -11.65
C GLY A 266 3.28 12.69 -11.64
N PHE A 267 1.96 12.55 -11.50
CA PHE A 267 1.06 13.68 -11.36
C PHE A 267 0.80 13.96 -9.86
N PRO A 268 1.27 15.09 -9.28
CA PRO A 268 1.14 15.34 -7.84
C PRO A 268 -0.28 15.84 -7.50
N ILE A 269 -1.23 14.91 -7.34
CA ILE A 269 -2.67 15.21 -7.20
C ILE A 269 -2.94 16.18 -6.04
N ALA A 270 -2.34 15.96 -4.87
CA ALA A 270 -2.57 16.81 -3.70
C ALA A 270 -2.07 18.25 -3.90
N LEU A 271 -0.86 18.41 -4.47
CA LEU A 271 -0.28 19.73 -4.77
C LEU A 271 -1.13 20.48 -5.81
N VAL A 272 -1.53 19.80 -6.89
CA VAL A 272 -2.40 20.39 -7.90
C VAL A 272 -3.75 20.76 -7.29
N SER A 273 -4.35 19.88 -6.49
CA SER A 273 -5.62 20.14 -5.81
C SER A 273 -5.57 21.35 -4.90
N ALA A 274 -4.47 21.53 -4.15
CA ALA A 274 -4.27 22.71 -3.31
C ALA A 274 -4.18 24.00 -4.15
N LYS A 275 -3.48 23.97 -5.29
CA LYS A 275 -3.42 25.10 -6.23
C LYS A 275 -4.78 25.44 -6.83
N LEU A 276 -5.56 24.42 -7.22
CA LEU A 276 -6.91 24.60 -7.76
C LEU A 276 -7.87 25.16 -6.71
N ALA A 277 -7.80 24.67 -5.48
CA ALA A 277 -8.57 25.23 -4.36
C ALA A 277 -8.18 26.69 -4.05
N GLY A 278 -6.92 27.05 -4.30
CA GLY A 278 -6.41 28.43 -4.24
C GLY A 278 -6.83 29.33 -5.42
N GLY A 279 -7.53 28.78 -6.42
CA GLY A 279 -8.12 29.53 -7.53
C GLY A 279 -7.41 29.42 -8.88
N LEU A 280 -6.31 28.66 -8.96
CA LEU A 280 -5.69 28.34 -10.26
C LEU A 280 -6.59 27.38 -11.07
N THR A 281 -6.41 27.37 -12.38
CA THR A 281 -7.05 26.43 -13.30
C THR A 281 -6.02 25.54 -14.01
N LEU A 282 -6.44 24.40 -14.57
CA LEU A 282 -5.53 23.40 -15.13
C LEU A 282 -4.73 23.95 -16.32
N ASP A 283 -5.31 24.86 -17.11
CA ASP A 283 -4.66 25.59 -18.21
C ASP A 283 -3.58 26.59 -17.75
N GLU A 284 -3.46 26.86 -16.45
CA GLU A 284 -2.42 27.74 -15.88
C GLU A 284 -1.24 26.95 -15.29
N ILE A 285 -1.35 25.64 -15.16
CA ILE A 285 -0.33 24.79 -14.54
C ILE A 285 0.42 24.02 -15.65
N PRO A 286 1.77 24.06 -15.68
CA PRO A 286 2.55 23.48 -16.78
C PRO A 286 2.48 21.95 -16.83
N TYR A 287 2.52 21.41 -18.05
CA TYR A 287 2.62 19.98 -18.32
C TYR A 287 3.87 19.69 -19.14
N TRP A 288 4.72 18.79 -18.64
CA TRP A 288 6.02 18.47 -19.24
C TRP A 288 5.94 18.01 -20.71
N ARG A 289 4.80 17.46 -21.14
CA ARG A 289 4.59 16.93 -22.49
C ARG A 289 3.98 17.94 -23.45
N ASP A 290 2.80 18.48 -23.11
CA ASP A 290 1.91 19.16 -24.07
C ASP A 290 1.41 20.55 -23.59
N GLY A 291 2.24 21.33 -22.90
CA GLY A 291 1.94 22.71 -22.53
C GLY A 291 1.43 22.84 -21.10
N SER A 292 0.15 22.58 -20.87
CA SER A 292 -0.51 22.76 -19.56
C SER A 292 -1.39 21.55 -19.19
N LEU A 293 -1.78 21.45 -17.91
CA LEU A 293 -2.39 20.25 -17.34
C LEU A 293 -3.80 19.97 -17.88
N GLU A 294 -4.49 20.93 -18.50
CA GLU A 294 -5.80 20.70 -19.14
C GLU A 294 -5.73 19.69 -20.29
N LYS A 295 -4.52 19.46 -20.84
CA LYS A 295 -4.24 18.46 -21.88
C LYS A 295 -3.65 17.16 -21.33
N TYR A 296 -3.57 17.00 -20.01
CA TYR A 296 -3.00 15.81 -19.42
C TYR A 296 -3.73 14.56 -19.91
N THR A 297 -2.96 13.56 -20.31
CA THR A 297 -3.46 12.20 -20.50
C THR A 297 -2.50 11.20 -19.84
N PRO A 298 -3.02 10.18 -19.14
CA PRO A 298 -2.18 9.13 -18.59
C PRO A 298 -1.30 8.53 -19.68
N SER A 299 -0.01 8.38 -19.40
CA SER A 299 0.96 7.85 -20.35
C SER A 299 2.09 7.13 -19.62
N GLY A 300 2.78 6.25 -20.33
CA GLY A 300 3.83 5.42 -19.77
C GLY A 300 3.81 4.05 -20.42
N ASP A 301 4.99 3.48 -20.64
CA ASP A 301 5.16 2.11 -21.14
C ASP A 301 5.65 1.19 -20.03
N TYR A 302 4.95 1.25 -18.89
CA TYR A 302 5.24 0.52 -17.67
C TYR A 302 3.97 0.12 -16.95
N VAL A 303 4.11 -0.82 -16.03
CA VAL A 303 3.06 -1.33 -15.14
C VAL A 303 3.46 -1.01 -13.71
N VAL A 304 2.51 -0.49 -12.96
CA VAL A 304 2.61 -0.28 -11.53
C VAL A 304 1.80 -1.36 -10.83
N VAL A 305 2.39 -1.97 -9.80
CA VAL A 305 1.71 -2.92 -8.91
C VAL A 305 1.77 -2.36 -7.50
N LYS A 306 0.59 -2.23 -6.87
CA LYS A 306 0.46 -2.00 -5.42
C LYS A 306 0.14 -3.30 -4.72
N PHE A 307 0.80 -3.60 -3.62
CA PHE A 307 0.50 -4.78 -2.80
C PHE A 307 0.39 -4.41 -1.33
N SER A 308 -0.67 -4.89 -0.67
CA SER A 308 -0.98 -4.52 0.72
C SER A 308 -0.08 -5.23 1.72
N ARG A 309 0.17 -4.60 2.87
CA ARG A 309 0.92 -5.16 4.01
C ARG A 309 -0.02 -5.31 5.20
N TRP A 310 -0.09 -6.53 5.74
CA TRP A 310 -0.87 -6.84 6.95
C TRP A 310 0.01 -7.07 8.18
N ALA A 311 -0.60 -7.27 9.35
CA ALA A 311 0.13 -7.61 10.58
C ALA A 311 -0.68 -8.59 11.46
N PHE A 312 -1.37 -9.55 10.85
CA PHE A 312 -2.21 -10.53 11.57
C PHE A 312 -1.45 -11.27 12.66
N GLU A 313 -0.15 -11.48 12.50
CA GLU A 313 0.72 -12.13 13.49
C GLU A 313 0.76 -11.40 14.85
N LYS A 314 0.37 -10.11 14.91
CA LYS A 314 0.30 -9.32 16.14
C LYS A 314 -1.03 -9.44 16.88
N PHE A 315 -2.04 -10.08 16.29
CA PHE A 315 -3.40 -10.13 16.81
C PHE A 315 -3.87 -11.58 16.95
N LYS A 316 -3.57 -12.23 18.09
CA LYS A 316 -3.87 -13.68 18.33
C LYS A 316 -5.35 -14.07 18.07
N GLY A 317 -6.30 -13.14 18.23
CA GLY A 317 -7.73 -13.38 17.98
C GLY A 317 -8.26 -12.92 16.63
N ALA A 318 -7.41 -12.38 15.75
CA ALA A 318 -7.81 -11.96 14.42
C ALA A 318 -7.66 -13.12 13.43
N GLU A 319 -8.71 -13.35 12.62
CA GLU A 319 -8.64 -14.28 11.51
C GLU A 319 -8.07 -13.58 10.27
N ASP A 320 -7.14 -14.24 9.55
CA ASP A 320 -6.62 -13.79 8.27
C ASP A 320 -7.65 -14.02 7.16
N LYS A 321 -8.71 -13.21 7.20
CA LYS A 321 -9.79 -13.16 6.23
C LYS A 321 -9.97 -11.73 5.75
N LEU A 322 -9.85 -11.52 4.45
CA LEU A 322 -10.06 -10.20 3.83
C LEU A 322 -11.51 -10.07 3.37
N GLY A 323 -12.01 -8.85 3.40
CA GLY A 323 -13.38 -8.53 3.02
C GLY A 323 -13.53 -7.05 2.73
N THR A 324 -14.74 -6.52 2.86
CA THR A 324 -15.03 -5.09 2.64
C THR A 324 -14.53 -4.17 3.74
N GLN A 325 -14.05 -4.71 4.88
CA GLN A 325 -13.38 -3.95 5.92
C GLN A 325 -11.86 -4.11 5.78
N MET A 326 -11.16 -2.99 5.53
CA MET A 326 -9.70 -2.96 5.42
C MET A 326 -9.01 -3.48 6.69
N ARG A 327 -8.03 -4.37 6.52
CA ARG A 327 -7.16 -4.94 7.57
C ARG A 327 -5.69 -4.59 7.39
N ALA A 328 -5.29 -4.10 6.22
CA ALA A 328 -3.93 -3.69 5.91
C ALA A 328 -3.47 -2.54 6.80
N VAL A 329 -2.18 -2.56 7.13
CA VAL A 329 -1.48 -1.57 7.96
C VAL A 329 -0.50 -0.71 7.16
N GLY A 330 -0.39 -0.97 5.86
CA GLY A 330 0.44 -0.23 4.91
C GLY A 330 0.43 -0.92 3.55
N GLU A 331 1.26 -0.44 2.63
CA GLU A 331 1.32 -0.93 1.25
C GLU A 331 2.71 -0.70 0.64
N VAL A 332 3.01 -1.49 -0.39
CA VAL A 332 4.16 -1.28 -1.27
C VAL A 332 3.68 -0.94 -2.66
N MET A 333 4.50 -0.19 -3.39
CA MET A 333 4.33 0.02 -4.81
C MET A 333 5.61 -0.38 -5.54
N SER A 334 5.47 -0.87 -6.76
CA SER A 334 6.60 -1.20 -7.62
C SER A 334 6.27 -0.91 -9.07
N ILE A 335 7.30 -0.65 -9.85
CA ILE A 335 7.19 -0.28 -11.26
C ILE A 335 8.06 -1.24 -12.08
N GLY A 336 7.52 -1.75 -13.18
CA GLY A 336 8.23 -2.63 -14.12
C GLY A 336 7.76 -2.40 -15.56
N LYS A 337 8.51 -2.87 -16.54
CA LYS A 337 8.10 -2.79 -17.96
C LYS A 337 7.10 -3.87 -18.33
N THR A 338 7.00 -4.91 -17.51
CA THR A 338 6.01 -5.97 -17.64
C THR A 338 5.30 -6.16 -16.30
N TYR A 339 4.10 -6.73 -16.35
CA TYR A 339 3.35 -7.10 -15.15
C TYR A 339 4.14 -8.04 -14.23
N LYS A 340 4.77 -9.09 -14.78
CA LYS A 340 5.54 -10.07 -13.99
C LYS A 340 6.70 -9.42 -13.23
N GLU A 341 7.43 -8.53 -13.92
CA GLU A 341 8.53 -7.78 -13.33
C GLU A 341 8.05 -6.91 -12.16
N ALA A 342 7.01 -6.11 -12.38
CA ALA A 342 6.42 -5.28 -11.32
C ALA A 342 5.88 -6.15 -10.18
N PHE A 343 5.15 -7.21 -10.49
CA PHE A 343 4.55 -8.10 -9.49
C PHE A 343 5.60 -8.73 -8.57
N GLN A 344 6.68 -9.29 -9.12
CA GLN A 344 7.74 -9.87 -8.29
C GLN A 344 8.58 -8.82 -7.54
N LYS A 345 8.69 -7.59 -8.06
CA LYS A 345 9.23 -6.44 -7.30
C LYS A 345 8.37 -6.15 -6.08
N ALA A 346 7.05 -6.04 -6.25
CA ALA A 346 6.15 -5.85 -5.11
C ALA A 346 6.29 -6.95 -4.07
N ILE A 347 6.33 -8.23 -4.49
CA ILE A 347 6.46 -9.36 -3.57
C ILE A 347 7.72 -9.24 -2.69
N ARG A 348 8.88 -8.91 -3.28
CA ARG A 348 10.12 -8.74 -2.52
C ARG A 348 10.23 -7.42 -1.75
N SER A 349 9.35 -6.45 -2.01
CA SER A 349 9.24 -5.20 -1.24
C SER A 349 8.40 -5.35 0.03
N LEU A 350 7.65 -6.44 0.22
CA LEU A 350 6.68 -6.55 1.32
C LEU A 350 7.27 -6.65 2.72
N GLU A 351 8.60 -6.76 2.86
CA GLU A 351 9.28 -6.85 4.15
C GLU A 351 8.73 -7.96 5.07
N ASN A 352 8.32 -9.07 4.46
CA ASN A 352 7.80 -10.27 5.13
C ASN A 352 8.75 -11.49 5.01
N GLY A 353 9.98 -11.28 4.53
CA GLY A 353 11.01 -12.30 4.35
C GLY A 353 10.85 -13.18 3.08
N ARG A 354 9.85 -12.88 2.24
CA ARG A 354 9.62 -13.56 0.96
C ARG A 354 10.20 -12.73 -0.18
N HIS A 355 10.96 -13.39 -1.05
CA HIS A 355 11.55 -12.78 -2.25
C HIS A 355 10.92 -13.33 -3.55
N GLY A 356 9.89 -14.16 -3.41
CA GLY A 356 9.19 -14.86 -4.48
C GLY A 356 7.90 -15.52 -3.97
N LEU A 357 7.20 -16.20 -4.87
CA LEU A 357 5.86 -16.75 -4.63
C LEU A 357 5.87 -18.24 -4.24
N GLY A 358 6.78 -19.02 -4.80
CA GLY A 358 6.90 -20.44 -4.53
C GLY A 358 7.58 -20.75 -3.21
N PHE A 359 7.29 -21.94 -2.67
CA PHE A 359 7.86 -22.47 -1.43
C PHE A 359 7.66 -21.55 -0.20
N ALA A 360 6.64 -20.70 -0.22
CA ALA A 360 6.25 -19.90 0.93
C ALA A 360 5.55 -20.78 1.98
N LYS A 361 5.93 -20.61 3.25
CA LYS A 361 5.43 -21.39 4.39
C LYS A 361 5.49 -22.90 4.08
N ASP A 362 4.38 -23.62 4.28
CA ASP A 362 4.21 -25.04 4.03
C ASP A 362 3.28 -25.32 2.83
N PHE A 363 2.89 -24.29 2.06
CA PHE A 363 1.88 -24.42 1.00
C PHE A 363 2.31 -25.43 -0.08
N ASN A 364 3.60 -25.48 -0.41
CA ASN A 364 4.13 -26.45 -1.37
C ASN A 364 4.03 -27.91 -0.87
N LYS A 365 3.88 -28.15 0.44
CA LYS A 365 3.71 -29.48 1.04
C LYS A 365 2.24 -29.91 1.13
N ARG A 366 1.29 -28.97 1.02
CA ARG A 366 -0.15 -29.25 1.05
C ARG A 366 -0.60 -29.91 -0.24
N SER A 367 -1.68 -30.67 -0.17
CA SER A 367 -2.36 -31.24 -1.35
C SER A 367 -3.10 -30.14 -2.13
N LEU A 368 -3.39 -30.40 -3.41
CA LEU A 368 -4.18 -29.48 -4.22
C LEU A 368 -5.56 -29.20 -3.59
N SER A 369 -6.23 -30.22 -3.04
CA SER A 369 -7.55 -30.03 -2.41
C SER A 369 -7.49 -29.14 -1.17
N GLU A 370 -6.43 -29.25 -0.36
CA GLU A 370 -6.22 -28.37 0.80
C GLU A 370 -6.00 -26.92 0.36
N LEU A 371 -5.15 -26.69 -0.65
CA LEU A 371 -4.92 -25.35 -1.19
C LEU A 371 -6.21 -24.75 -1.77
N MET A 372 -6.96 -25.51 -2.56
CA MET A 372 -8.24 -25.06 -3.09
C MET A 372 -9.27 -24.78 -2.00
N THR A 373 -9.24 -25.52 -0.88
CA THR A 373 -10.10 -25.22 0.29
C THR A 373 -9.69 -23.90 0.95
N MET A 374 -8.39 -23.65 1.09
CA MET A 374 -7.89 -22.39 1.66
C MET A 374 -8.24 -21.17 0.80
N LEU A 375 -8.47 -21.34 -0.50
CA LEU A 375 -8.90 -20.30 -1.42
C LEU A 375 -10.41 -19.99 -1.38
N ASN A 376 -11.19 -20.68 -0.55
CA ASN A 376 -12.62 -20.36 -0.35
C ASN A 376 -12.81 -18.92 0.13
N GLU A 377 -11.89 -18.45 0.98
CA GLU A 377 -11.95 -17.12 1.57
C GLU A 377 -10.72 -16.30 1.14
N PRO A 378 -10.89 -15.01 0.82
CA PRO A 378 -9.77 -14.09 0.70
C PRO A 378 -8.90 -14.07 1.95
N SER A 379 -7.58 -14.13 1.79
CA SER A 379 -6.59 -14.00 2.87
C SER A 379 -5.36 -13.25 2.40
N SER A 380 -4.56 -12.76 3.34
CA SER A 380 -3.26 -12.14 3.08
C SER A 380 -2.27 -13.09 2.39
N GLU A 381 -2.58 -14.38 2.32
CA GLU A 381 -1.73 -15.45 1.79
C GLU A 381 -2.18 -15.96 0.40
N ARG A 382 -3.30 -15.45 -0.11
CA ARG A 382 -3.98 -15.95 -1.32
C ARG A 382 -3.05 -16.14 -2.52
N GLN A 383 -2.22 -15.16 -2.85
CA GLN A 383 -1.36 -15.21 -4.05
C GLN A 383 -0.33 -16.35 -3.99
N TRP A 384 0.23 -16.64 -2.81
CA TRP A 384 1.16 -17.75 -2.60
C TRP A 384 0.46 -19.11 -2.65
N ILE A 385 -0.76 -19.19 -2.11
CA ILE A 385 -1.60 -20.40 -2.16
C ILE A 385 -1.96 -20.73 -3.62
N MET A 386 -2.36 -19.72 -4.41
CA MET A 386 -2.65 -19.88 -5.84
C MET A 386 -1.42 -20.35 -6.63
N TYR A 387 -0.24 -19.79 -6.34
CA TYR A 387 1.01 -20.17 -6.99
C TYR A 387 1.31 -21.67 -6.82
N GLU A 388 1.16 -22.20 -5.60
CA GLU A 388 1.35 -23.63 -5.32
C GLU A 388 0.21 -24.50 -5.84
N ALA A 389 -1.02 -23.97 -5.93
CA ALA A 389 -2.14 -24.68 -6.54
C ALA A 389 -1.90 -24.89 -8.05
N LEU A 390 -1.44 -23.85 -8.76
CA LEU A 390 -1.02 -23.94 -10.17
C LEU A 390 0.08 -25.00 -10.36
N ARG A 391 1.11 -25.00 -9.50
CA ARG A 391 2.19 -26.01 -9.53
C ARG A 391 1.65 -27.43 -9.40
N LYS A 392 0.59 -27.62 -8.60
CA LYS A 392 -0.04 -28.91 -8.33
C LYS A 392 -1.16 -29.27 -9.30
N GLY A 393 -1.34 -28.50 -10.37
CA GLY A 393 -2.23 -28.82 -11.48
C GLY A 393 -3.60 -28.14 -11.44
N ALA A 394 -3.82 -27.13 -10.59
CA ALA A 394 -4.99 -26.27 -10.74
C ALA A 394 -4.96 -25.60 -12.12
N THR A 395 -6.09 -25.56 -12.82
CA THR A 395 -6.21 -24.80 -14.06
C THR A 395 -6.42 -23.30 -13.78
N VAL A 396 -6.23 -22.48 -14.81
CA VAL A 396 -6.52 -21.04 -14.72
C VAL A 396 -8.01 -20.84 -14.44
N GLU A 397 -8.85 -21.67 -15.05
CA GLU A 397 -10.29 -21.67 -14.93
C GLU A 397 -10.75 -22.09 -13.52
N ASP A 398 -10.13 -23.11 -12.93
CA ASP A 398 -10.43 -23.54 -11.55
C ASP A 398 -10.18 -22.40 -10.56
N LEU A 399 -9.05 -21.69 -10.71
CA LEU A 399 -8.68 -20.58 -9.84
C LEU A 399 -9.53 -19.34 -10.09
N PHE A 400 -9.87 -19.04 -11.34
CA PHE A 400 -10.79 -17.95 -11.67
C PHE A 400 -12.18 -18.19 -11.05
N ALA A 401 -12.74 -19.39 -11.24
CA ALA A 401 -14.04 -19.75 -10.66
C ALA A 401 -14.05 -19.66 -9.13
N LYS A 402 -12.89 -19.87 -8.50
CA LYS A 402 -12.73 -19.85 -7.06
C LYS A 402 -12.52 -18.46 -6.47
N THR A 403 -11.72 -17.64 -7.15
CA THR A 403 -11.18 -16.39 -6.59
C THR A 403 -11.73 -15.14 -7.25
N TYR A 404 -12.37 -15.28 -8.40
CA TYR A 404 -12.79 -14.21 -9.32
C TYR A 404 -11.64 -13.35 -9.87
N ILE A 405 -10.37 -13.69 -9.57
CA ILE A 405 -9.21 -13.03 -10.14
C ILE A 405 -9.15 -13.36 -11.64
N LYS A 406 -9.07 -12.33 -12.49
CA LYS A 406 -9.23 -12.52 -13.94
C LYS A 406 -8.20 -13.52 -14.50
N PRO A 407 -8.60 -14.36 -15.49
CA PRO A 407 -7.75 -15.39 -16.08
C PRO A 407 -6.40 -14.88 -16.57
N TRP A 408 -6.33 -13.64 -17.07
CA TRP A 408 -5.08 -13.04 -17.53
C TRP A 408 -4.02 -12.96 -16.42
N PHE A 409 -4.37 -12.49 -15.22
CA PHE A 409 -3.44 -12.40 -14.09
C PHE A 409 -2.98 -13.78 -13.62
N ILE A 410 -3.90 -14.74 -13.57
CA ILE A 410 -3.61 -16.13 -13.20
C ILE A 410 -2.71 -16.80 -14.24
N GLN A 411 -2.92 -16.50 -15.53
CA GLN A 411 -2.06 -16.98 -16.62
C GLN A 411 -0.64 -16.40 -16.50
N GLN A 412 -0.50 -15.11 -16.17
CA GLN A 412 0.82 -14.52 -15.88
C GLN A 412 1.51 -15.24 -14.71
N MET A 413 0.77 -15.57 -13.65
CA MET A 413 1.27 -16.34 -12.51
C MET A 413 1.67 -17.76 -12.91
N LYS A 414 0.88 -18.43 -13.75
CA LYS A 414 1.17 -19.77 -14.25
C LYS A 414 2.47 -19.80 -15.06
N GLU A 415 2.70 -18.82 -15.91
CA GLU A 415 3.96 -18.72 -16.65
C GLU A 415 5.17 -18.53 -15.72
N LEU A 416 5.01 -17.83 -14.58
CA LEU A 416 6.05 -17.75 -13.56
C LEU A 416 6.29 -19.12 -12.90
N VAL A 417 5.25 -19.89 -12.61
CA VAL A 417 5.38 -21.27 -12.07
C VAL A 417 6.12 -22.16 -13.09
N GLU A 418 5.74 -22.10 -14.36
CA GLU A 418 6.38 -22.88 -15.43
C GLU A 418 7.85 -22.53 -15.60
N LEU A 419 8.20 -21.23 -15.50
CA LEU A 419 9.59 -20.80 -15.51
C LEU A 419 10.35 -21.32 -14.29
N GLU A 420 9.74 -21.29 -13.12
CA GLU A 420 10.35 -21.84 -11.90
C GLU A 420 10.57 -23.35 -11.98
N GLU A 421 9.62 -24.11 -12.53
CA GLU A 421 9.76 -25.55 -12.75
C GLU A 421 10.90 -25.88 -13.73
N ARG A 422 11.23 -24.97 -14.65
CA ARG A 422 12.43 -25.10 -15.51
C ARG A 422 13.73 -24.80 -14.76
N ILE A 423 13.69 -23.99 -13.70
CA ILE A 423 14.85 -23.61 -12.87
C ILE A 423 15.19 -24.71 -11.85
N LEU A 424 14.19 -25.34 -11.23
CA LEU A 424 14.37 -26.33 -10.16
C LEU A 424 15.31 -27.52 -10.48
N PRO A 425 15.32 -28.08 -11.71
CA PRO A 425 16.27 -29.14 -12.09
C PRO A 425 17.75 -28.77 -11.96
N PHE A 426 18.07 -27.47 -11.87
CA PHE A 426 19.43 -26.96 -11.71
C PHE A 426 19.87 -26.81 -10.25
N LYS A 427 19.09 -27.31 -9.28
CA LYS A 427 19.47 -27.28 -7.85
C LYS A 427 20.87 -27.87 -7.61
N GLY A 428 21.70 -27.11 -6.88
CA GLY A 428 23.11 -27.40 -6.61
C GLY A 428 24.06 -27.07 -7.76
N LYS A 429 23.57 -26.53 -8.89
CA LYS A 429 24.35 -26.23 -10.11
C LYS A 429 24.15 -24.77 -10.52
N GLY A 430 24.96 -24.32 -11.48
CA GLY A 430 24.75 -23.03 -12.14
C GLY A 430 23.54 -23.08 -13.09
N LEU A 431 22.79 -21.99 -13.17
CA LEU A 431 21.67 -21.85 -14.10
C LEU A 431 22.20 -21.56 -15.51
N PRO A 432 21.59 -22.04 -16.60
CA PRO A 432 21.93 -21.58 -17.94
C PRO A 432 21.73 -20.06 -18.10
N ASP A 433 22.61 -19.40 -18.83
CA ASP A 433 22.63 -17.93 -18.93
C ASP A 433 21.33 -17.36 -19.54
N ASP A 434 20.77 -18.03 -20.54
CA ASP A 434 19.49 -17.68 -21.17
C ASP A 434 18.33 -17.79 -20.18
N LEU A 435 18.32 -18.85 -19.37
CA LEU A 435 17.30 -19.07 -18.34
C LEU A 435 17.42 -18.06 -17.20
N LEU A 436 18.65 -17.69 -16.80
CA LEU A 436 18.89 -16.62 -15.84
C LEU A 436 18.37 -15.28 -16.36
N ILE A 437 18.71 -14.91 -17.60
CA ILE A 437 18.25 -13.67 -18.23
C ILE A 437 16.72 -13.62 -18.28
N GLN A 438 16.07 -14.72 -18.67
CA GLN A 438 14.61 -14.79 -18.69
C GLN A 438 14.02 -14.62 -17.30
N ALA A 439 14.57 -15.30 -16.28
CA ALA A 439 14.13 -15.16 -14.90
C ALA A 439 14.23 -13.71 -14.40
N LYS A 440 15.32 -13.00 -14.72
CA LYS A 440 15.47 -11.58 -14.35
C LYS A 440 14.46 -10.68 -15.07
N LYS A 441 14.21 -10.90 -16.36
CA LYS A 441 13.19 -10.16 -17.13
C LYS A 441 11.76 -10.36 -16.62
N ASP A 442 11.48 -11.53 -16.05
CA ASP A 442 10.21 -11.85 -15.38
C ASP A 442 10.22 -11.48 -13.88
N GLY A 443 11.27 -10.83 -13.38
CA GLY A 443 11.34 -10.23 -12.05
C GLY A 443 11.84 -11.11 -10.92
N PHE A 444 12.36 -12.33 -11.19
CA PHE A 444 12.91 -13.21 -10.15
C PHE A 444 14.10 -12.55 -9.44
N ALA A 445 14.03 -12.45 -8.11
CA ALA A 445 15.13 -11.93 -7.29
C ALA A 445 16.31 -12.92 -7.24
N ASP A 446 17.54 -12.41 -7.14
CA ASP A 446 18.76 -13.19 -6.94
C ASP A 446 18.64 -14.02 -5.64
N LYS A 447 18.08 -13.43 -4.58
CA LYS A 447 17.79 -14.15 -3.31
C LYS A 447 16.80 -15.28 -3.50
N TYR A 448 15.83 -15.11 -4.39
CA TYR A 448 14.82 -16.14 -4.64
C TYR A 448 15.41 -17.29 -5.44
N LEU A 449 16.12 -16.99 -6.53
CA LEU A 449 16.88 -17.98 -7.30
C LEU A 449 17.90 -18.72 -6.42
N SER A 450 18.53 -18.03 -5.47
CA SER A 450 19.46 -18.61 -4.49
C SER A 450 18.78 -19.69 -3.64
N ARG A 451 17.57 -19.43 -3.16
CA ARG A 451 16.78 -20.41 -2.39
C ARG A 451 16.36 -21.61 -3.24
N LEU A 452 15.88 -21.37 -4.46
CA LEU A 452 15.45 -22.43 -5.39
C LEU A 452 16.62 -23.36 -5.75
N LEU A 453 17.77 -22.78 -6.06
CA LEU A 453 18.95 -23.52 -6.51
C LEU A 453 19.81 -24.05 -5.35
N GLY A 454 19.65 -23.55 -4.13
CA GLY A 454 20.52 -23.92 -3.01
C GLY A 454 21.97 -23.46 -3.19
N ILE A 455 22.19 -22.36 -3.91
CA ILE A 455 23.51 -21.75 -4.14
C ILE A 455 23.53 -20.34 -3.54
N ALA A 456 24.71 -19.85 -3.14
CA ALA A 456 24.84 -18.52 -2.56
C ALA A 456 24.38 -17.42 -3.55
N GLU A 457 23.59 -16.46 -3.06
CA GLU A 457 23.09 -15.31 -3.82
C GLU A 457 24.19 -14.55 -4.58
N VAL A 458 25.35 -14.38 -3.94
CA VAL A 458 26.51 -13.71 -4.55
C VAL A 458 26.92 -14.38 -5.86
N LYS A 459 26.86 -15.72 -5.95
CA LYS A 459 27.22 -16.45 -7.19
C LYS A 459 26.23 -16.18 -8.33
N ILE A 460 24.95 -16.02 -8.00
CA ILE A 460 23.92 -15.67 -8.99
C ILE A 460 24.15 -14.26 -9.50
N ARG A 461 24.42 -13.33 -8.57
CA ARG A 461 24.75 -11.94 -8.90
C ARG A 461 25.99 -11.84 -9.78
N GLU A 462 27.06 -12.57 -9.45
CA GLU A 462 28.29 -12.61 -10.25
C GLU A 462 28.06 -13.16 -11.65
N GLN A 463 27.30 -14.26 -11.77
CA GLN A 463 26.93 -14.82 -13.07
C GLN A 463 26.13 -13.80 -13.89
N ARG A 464 25.12 -13.18 -13.27
CA ARG A 464 24.28 -12.15 -13.86
C ARG A 464 25.09 -10.98 -14.41
N LYS A 465 26.07 -10.49 -13.66
CA LYS A 465 27.02 -9.45 -14.11
C LYS A 465 27.89 -9.93 -15.29
N LYS A 466 28.42 -11.15 -15.23
CA LYS A 466 29.27 -11.73 -16.28
C LYS A 466 28.56 -11.81 -17.63
N VAL A 467 27.26 -12.11 -17.63
CA VAL A 467 26.46 -12.21 -18.86
C VAL A 467 25.83 -10.88 -19.29
N GLY A 468 26.15 -9.78 -18.59
CA GLY A 468 25.64 -8.44 -18.90
C GLY A 468 24.16 -8.23 -18.54
N CYS A 469 23.57 -9.10 -17.72
CA CYS A 469 22.18 -8.99 -17.28
C CYS A 469 22.09 -8.04 -16.07
N LEU A 470 22.36 -6.76 -16.29
CA LEU A 470 22.31 -5.73 -15.25
C LEU A 470 20.95 -5.07 -15.20
N GLU A 471 20.64 -4.44 -14.07
CA GLU A 471 19.49 -3.54 -14.00
C GLU A 471 19.76 -2.32 -14.87
N ALA A 472 18.76 -1.97 -15.66
CA ALA A 472 18.68 -0.69 -16.35
C ALA A 472 17.66 0.20 -15.65
N TRP A 473 17.78 1.50 -15.84
CA TRP A 473 16.95 2.48 -15.16
C TRP A 473 16.17 3.30 -16.18
N ASP A 474 14.88 3.46 -15.93
CA ASP A 474 14.03 4.38 -16.69
C ASP A 474 13.50 5.48 -15.76
N ALA A 475 13.07 6.58 -16.37
CA ALA A 475 12.56 7.75 -15.67
C ALA A 475 11.05 7.86 -15.79
N LEU A 476 10.42 8.30 -14.72
CA LEU A 476 9.01 8.66 -14.65
C LEU A 476 8.92 10.18 -14.43
N PRO A 477 8.61 10.96 -15.49
CA PRO A 477 8.56 12.42 -15.41
C PRO A 477 7.39 12.92 -14.56
N VAL A 478 7.59 14.03 -13.86
CA VAL A 478 6.59 14.64 -13.00
C VAL A 478 5.86 15.76 -13.74
N SER A 479 4.52 15.77 -13.65
CA SER A 479 3.65 16.79 -14.25
C SER A 479 3.40 17.94 -13.28
N GLY A 480 3.24 19.18 -13.78
CA GLY A 480 3.05 20.35 -12.92
C GLY A 480 4.33 20.93 -12.32
N VAL A 481 5.48 20.29 -12.55
CA VAL A 481 6.80 20.71 -12.06
C VAL A 481 7.82 20.61 -13.20
N GLU A 482 8.67 21.61 -13.31
CA GLU A 482 9.67 21.66 -14.37
C GLU A 482 10.86 20.74 -14.06
N ASN A 483 11.29 19.94 -15.04
CA ASN A 483 12.51 19.10 -14.97
C ASN A 483 12.59 18.12 -13.78
N ALA A 484 11.44 17.63 -13.29
CA ALA A 484 11.38 16.64 -12.21
C ALA A 484 11.05 15.24 -12.74
N ALA A 485 11.70 14.21 -12.17
CA ALA A 485 11.44 12.79 -12.45
C ALA A 485 11.94 11.93 -11.29
N TYR A 486 11.44 10.70 -11.19
CA TYR A 486 12.00 9.65 -10.34
C TYR A 486 12.20 8.37 -11.15
N TYR A 487 12.93 7.41 -10.60
CA TYR A 487 13.52 6.31 -11.36
C TYR A 487 13.09 4.95 -10.84
N TYR A 488 13.08 3.97 -11.73
CA TYR A 488 12.82 2.57 -11.39
C TYR A 488 13.66 1.64 -12.27
N SER A 489 13.97 0.46 -11.73
CA SER A 489 14.76 -0.58 -12.39
C SER A 489 13.91 -1.41 -13.36
N THR A 490 14.55 -1.90 -14.42
CA THR A 490 14.02 -2.92 -15.31
C THR A 490 15.13 -3.72 -16.00
N TYR A 491 14.90 -4.99 -16.29
CA TYR A 491 15.76 -5.83 -17.14
C TYR A 491 15.29 -5.87 -18.60
N ASN A 492 14.18 -5.19 -18.92
CA ASN A 492 13.51 -5.28 -20.20
C ASN A 492 13.85 -4.15 -21.18
N ARG A 493 14.68 -3.18 -20.77
CA ARG A 493 15.15 -2.08 -21.62
C ARG A 493 16.60 -1.69 -21.32
N PRO A 494 17.27 -0.94 -22.22
CA PRO A 494 18.54 -0.29 -21.91
C PRO A 494 18.40 0.81 -20.87
N ASP A 495 19.48 1.09 -20.15
CA ASP A 495 19.56 2.16 -19.15
C ASP A 495 19.50 3.54 -19.80
N LYS A 496 18.63 4.42 -19.29
CA LYS A 496 18.44 5.80 -19.77
C LYS A 496 18.78 6.86 -18.72
N VAL A 497 19.01 6.48 -17.48
CA VAL A 497 19.20 7.43 -16.38
C VAL A 497 20.68 7.75 -16.26
N LEU A 498 21.03 9.04 -16.24
CA LEU A 498 22.42 9.47 -16.08
C LEU A 498 22.78 9.61 -14.60
N SER A 499 24.04 9.34 -14.28
CA SER A 499 24.62 9.61 -12.97
C SER A 499 25.47 10.87 -13.02
N SER A 500 25.38 11.74 -11.99
CA SER A 500 26.19 12.96 -11.91
C SER A 500 27.58 12.66 -11.33
N SER A 501 28.49 13.65 -11.34
CA SER A 501 29.78 13.59 -10.64
C SER A 501 29.77 14.30 -9.28
N ARG A 502 28.62 14.80 -8.83
CA ARG A 502 28.48 15.46 -7.52
C ARG A 502 28.76 14.47 -6.40
N LYS A 503 29.16 14.98 -5.22
CA LYS A 503 29.26 14.14 -4.02
C LYS A 503 27.87 13.71 -3.60
N LYS A 504 27.63 12.41 -3.54
CA LYS A 504 26.30 11.87 -3.25
C LYS A 504 26.25 11.14 -1.92
N VAL A 505 25.11 11.21 -1.27
CA VAL A 505 24.78 10.35 -0.13
C VAL A 505 23.45 9.66 -0.41
N MET A 506 23.44 8.34 -0.23
CA MET A 506 22.25 7.54 -0.37
C MET A 506 21.57 7.34 0.99
N VAL A 507 20.25 7.48 1.03
CA VAL A 507 19.42 7.24 2.21
C VAL A 507 18.45 6.11 1.89
N LEU A 508 18.44 5.07 2.71
CA LEU A 508 17.52 3.95 2.57
C LEU A 508 16.27 4.20 3.42
N GLY A 509 15.09 4.15 2.79
CA GLY A 509 13.80 4.19 3.43
C GLY A 509 13.47 2.93 4.24
N GLY A 510 12.22 2.83 4.68
CA GLY A 510 11.74 1.69 5.48
C GLY A 510 10.88 0.67 4.73
N GLY A 511 10.49 0.96 3.48
CA GLY A 511 9.52 0.15 2.76
C GLY A 511 8.10 0.35 3.30
N PRO A 512 7.20 -0.64 3.19
CA PRO A 512 5.81 -0.48 3.57
C PRO A 512 5.66 -0.16 5.06
N ASN A 513 4.76 0.73 5.43
CA ASN A 513 4.41 0.92 6.83
C ASN A 513 3.87 -0.39 7.44
N ARG A 514 4.18 -0.62 8.72
CA ARG A 514 3.61 -1.70 9.54
C ARG A 514 3.69 -1.36 11.02
N ILE A 515 2.95 -2.07 11.86
CA ILE A 515 2.94 -1.81 13.30
C ILE A 515 4.36 -1.92 13.89
N GLY A 516 4.86 -0.82 14.44
CA GLY A 516 6.22 -0.67 14.97
C GLY A 516 7.23 -0.07 13.98
N GLN A 517 6.88 0.01 12.70
CA GLN A 517 7.64 0.69 11.64
C GLN A 517 6.71 1.57 10.83
N GLY A 518 6.39 2.74 11.39
CA GLY A 518 5.49 3.69 10.76
C GLY A 518 6.21 4.90 10.15
N ILE A 519 5.43 5.97 10.01
CA ILE A 519 5.82 7.24 9.42
C ILE A 519 6.98 7.93 10.16
N GLU A 520 7.24 7.58 11.43
CA GLU A 520 8.36 8.10 12.20
C GLU A 520 9.72 7.83 11.54
N PHE A 521 9.87 6.70 10.84
CA PHE A 521 11.09 6.37 10.11
C PHE A 521 11.16 7.11 8.77
N ASP A 522 10.02 7.29 8.11
CA ASP A 522 9.93 8.12 6.90
C ASP A 522 10.36 9.57 7.20
N TYR A 523 9.84 10.13 8.28
CA TYR A 523 10.21 11.44 8.80
C TYR A 523 11.73 11.59 8.95
N CYS A 524 12.39 10.61 9.57
CA CYS A 524 13.84 10.64 9.74
C CYS A 524 14.60 10.62 8.40
N CYS A 525 14.13 9.81 7.43
CA CYS A 525 14.73 9.74 6.10
C CYS A 525 14.56 11.06 5.33
N VAL A 526 13.40 11.70 5.42
CA VAL A 526 13.14 13.02 4.79
C VAL A 526 14.08 14.08 5.36
N HIS A 527 14.19 14.17 6.68
CA HIS A 527 15.11 15.12 7.32
C HIS A 527 16.58 14.87 6.97
N ALA A 528 16.98 13.61 6.81
CA ALA A 528 18.32 13.29 6.36
C ALA A 528 18.57 13.82 4.95
N ALA A 529 17.64 13.60 4.02
CA ALA A 529 17.74 14.13 2.67
C ALA A 529 17.82 15.67 2.69
N PHE A 530 16.96 16.35 3.45
CA PHE A 530 17.02 17.81 3.57
C PHE A 530 18.37 18.29 4.14
N ALA A 531 18.82 17.74 5.26
CA ALA A 531 20.07 18.16 5.89
C ALA A 531 21.31 17.87 5.02
N LEU A 532 21.33 16.75 4.31
CA LEU A 532 22.42 16.39 3.40
C LEU A 532 22.45 17.31 2.17
N ARG A 533 21.27 17.64 1.62
CA ARG A 533 21.13 18.58 0.51
C ARG A 533 21.60 19.98 0.91
N ASP A 534 21.21 20.45 2.10
CA ASP A 534 21.65 21.74 2.65
C ASP A 534 23.17 21.77 2.91
N ALA A 535 23.76 20.62 3.23
CA ALA A 535 25.21 20.44 3.33
C ALA A 535 25.93 20.33 1.97
N GLY A 536 25.20 20.43 0.85
CA GLY A 536 25.74 20.44 -0.51
C GLY A 536 25.92 19.07 -1.16
N TYR A 537 25.40 18.01 -0.57
CA TYR A 537 25.39 16.68 -1.19
C TYR A 537 24.24 16.54 -2.19
N GLU A 538 24.46 15.75 -3.24
CA GLU A 538 23.37 15.21 -4.06
C GLU A 538 22.76 14.01 -3.31
N THR A 539 21.50 14.12 -2.97
CA THR A 539 20.81 13.13 -2.14
C THR A 539 20.10 12.10 -2.99
N ILE A 540 20.30 10.83 -2.66
CA ILE A 540 19.64 9.70 -3.33
C ILE A 540 18.73 9.01 -2.32
N MET A 541 17.42 9.07 -2.54
CA MET A 541 16.46 8.30 -1.75
C MET A 541 16.17 6.97 -2.44
N VAL A 542 16.14 5.88 -1.67
CA VAL A 542 15.67 4.57 -2.12
C VAL A 542 14.54 4.14 -1.22
N ASN A 543 13.32 4.01 -1.73
CA ASN A 543 12.16 3.55 -0.97
C ASN A 543 11.03 3.10 -1.91
N CYS A 544 10.05 2.33 -1.41
CA CYS A 544 8.96 1.78 -2.21
C CYS A 544 7.56 1.96 -1.59
N ASN A 545 7.42 2.82 -0.59
CA ASN A 545 6.14 3.11 0.04
C ASN A 545 5.44 4.29 -0.67
N PRO A 546 4.29 4.08 -1.34
CA PRO A 546 3.61 5.14 -2.09
C PRO A 546 2.97 6.21 -1.21
N GLU A 547 2.74 5.94 0.08
CA GLU A 547 2.06 6.85 1.01
C GLU A 547 2.99 7.91 1.61
N THR A 548 4.30 7.81 1.35
CA THR A 548 5.33 8.53 2.11
C THR A 548 5.85 9.79 1.44
N VAL A 549 6.38 10.71 2.26
CA VAL A 549 7.01 11.93 1.76
C VAL A 549 8.41 11.61 1.21
N SER A 550 9.12 10.61 1.73
CA SER A 550 10.42 10.21 1.16
C SER A 550 10.33 9.76 -0.30
N THR A 551 9.20 9.19 -0.73
CA THR A 551 8.95 8.85 -2.14
C THR A 551 8.33 10.00 -2.93
N ASP A 552 8.42 11.23 -2.43
CA ASP A 552 8.18 12.42 -3.23
C ASP A 552 9.43 12.88 -3.96
N TYR A 553 9.23 13.32 -5.20
CA TYR A 553 10.31 13.66 -6.12
C TYR A 553 11.07 14.92 -5.67
N ASP A 554 10.46 15.76 -4.84
CA ASP A 554 11.04 17.00 -4.31
C ASP A 554 11.82 16.80 -3.00
N THR A 555 11.72 15.61 -2.41
CA THR A 555 12.38 15.30 -1.13
C THR A 555 13.88 15.08 -1.29
N SER A 556 14.31 14.52 -2.42
CA SER A 556 15.72 14.20 -2.71
C SER A 556 16.09 14.63 -4.12
N ASP A 557 17.38 14.80 -4.41
CA ASP A 557 17.84 15.12 -5.78
C ASP A 557 17.54 13.96 -6.74
N LYS A 558 17.55 12.72 -6.23
CA LYS A 558 17.19 11.51 -6.99
C LYS A 558 16.39 10.54 -6.13
N LEU A 559 15.21 10.18 -6.61
CA LEU A 559 14.39 9.13 -6.02
C LEU A 559 14.46 7.86 -6.88
N TYR A 560 14.84 6.74 -6.27
CA TYR A 560 14.70 5.39 -6.82
C TYR A 560 13.53 4.69 -6.12
N PHE A 561 12.45 4.44 -6.86
CA PHE A 561 11.25 3.78 -6.36
C PHE A 561 11.42 2.26 -6.40
N GLU A 562 12.27 1.72 -5.53
CA GLU A 562 12.76 0.34 -5.58
C GLU A 562 12.60 -0.46 -4.29
N PRO A 563 12.54 -1.80 -4.39
CA PRO A 563 12.61 -2.68 -3.22
C PRO A 563 13.88 -2.43 -2.41
N LEU A 564 13.79 -2.55 -1.08
CA LEU A 564 14.91 -2.36 -0.17
C LEU A 564 15.65 -3.68 0.09
N THR A 565 16.11 -4.32 -0.97
CA THR A 565 16.90 -5.56 -0.86
C THR A 565 18.38 -5.31 -1.14
N VAL A 566 19.24 -6.23 -0.72
CA VAL A 566 20.68 -6.20 -1.03
C VAL A 566 20.91 -6.13 -2.53
N GLU A 567 20.11 -6.83 -3.34
CA GLU A 567 20.25 -6.83 -4.79
C GLU A 567 19.99 -5.45 -5.39
N ASP A 568 18.82 -4.89 -5.13
CA ASP A 568 18.35 -3.65 -5.74
C ASP A 568 19.21 -2.46 -5.24
N VAL A 569 19.55 -2.42 -3.95
CA VAL A 569 20.41 -1.36 -3.37
C VAL A 569 21.83 -1.40 -3.94
N LEU A 570 22.42 -2.59 -4.14
CA LEU A 570 23.74 -2.71 -4.76
C LEU A 570 23.74 -2.23 -6.21
N ALA A 571 22.67 -2.52 -6.98
CA ALA A 571 22.58 -2.05 -8.35
C ALA A 571 22.58 -0.50 -8.44
N ILE A 572 21.87 0.17 -7.52
CA ILE A 572 21.88 1.64 -7.43
C ILE A 572 23.25 2.14 -6.95
N TYR A 573 23.83 1.52 -5.92
CA TYR A 573 25.13 1.91 -5.37
C TYR A 573 26.24 1.82 -6.43
N GLU A 574 26.25 0.75 -7.21
CA GLU A 574 27.20 0.53 -8.29
C GLU A 574 27.06 1.54 -9.43
N LYS A 575 25.82 1.94 -9.73
CA LYS A 575 25.54 2.98 -10.74
C LYS A 575 25.93 4.37 -10.26
N GLU A 576 25.50 4.73 -9.05
CA GLU A 576 25.59 6.10 -8.56
C GLU A 576 26.92 6.42 -7.88
N GLN A 577 27.65 5.41 -7.41
CA GLN A 577 28.93 5.54 -6.70
C GLN A 577 28.89 6.62 -5.59
N PRO A 578 27.94 6.56 -4.64
CA PRO A 578 27.85 7.57 -3.59
C PRO A 578 29.00 7.45 -2.59
N GLU A 579 29.28 8.54 -1.88
CA GLU A 579 30.29 8.61 -0.81
C GLU A 579 29.99 7.61 0.32
N GLY A 580 28.72 7.28 0.50
CA GLY A 580 28.24 6.21 1.35
C GLY A 580 26.72 6.19 1.49
N VAL A 581 26.24 5.29 2.35
CA VAL A 581 24.82 4.99 2.54
C VAL A 581 24.43 5.16 4.01
N VAL A 582 23.31 5.84 4.25
CA VAL A 582 22.65 5.95 5.55
C VAL A 582 21.61 4.84 5.66
N VAL A 583 21.75 4.00 6.70
CA VAL A 583 20.90 2.80 6.93
C VAL A 583 20.13 2.85 8.24
N GLN A 584 20.39 3.85 9.08
CA GLN A 584 19.91 3.91 10.46
C GLN A 584 18.51 4.50 10.60
N PHE A 585 17.99 5.16 9.56
CA PHE A 585 16.78 5.98 9.67
C PHE A 585 15.52 5.30 9.12
N GLY A 586 15.65 4.32 8.21
CA GLY A 586 14.50 3.56 7.69
C GLY A 586 14.01 2.41 8.61
N GLY A 587 14.51 2.33 9.84
CA GLY A 587 14.15 1.27 10.79
C GLY A 587 14.77 -0.09 10.45
N GLN A 588 14.09 -1.18 10.82
CA GLN A 588 14.62 -2.55 10.75
C GLN A 588 15.02 -3.00 9.34
N THR A 589 14.35 -2.53 8.28
CA THR A 589 14.61 -2.99 6.90
C THR A 589 16.04 -2.70 6.46
N PRO A 590 16.49 -1.43 6.42
CA PRO A 590 17.88 -1.13 6.06
C PRO A 590 18.89 -1.63 7.10
N LEU A 591 18.53 -1.67 8.39
CA LEU A 591 19.40 -2.23 9.44
C LEU A 591 19.71 -3.71 9.21
N ASN A 592 18.71 -4.51 8.82
CA ASN A 592 18.89 -5.96 8.60
C ASN A 592 19.83 -6.29 7.44
N ILE A 593 19.92 -5.41 6.43
CA ILE A 593 20.77 -5.63 5.26
C ILE A 593 22.12 -4.90 5.35
N ALA A 594 22.35 -4.05 6.36
CA ALA A 594 23.55 -3.23 6.49
C ALA A 594 24.85 -4.06 6.50
N GLY A 595 24.84 -5.22 7.17
CA GLY A 595 25.98 -6.14 7.21
C GLY A 595 26.28 -6.76 5.83
N GLU A 596 25.25 -7.23 5.12
CA GLU A 596 25.38 -7.79 3.77
C GLU A 596 25.87 -6.73 2.77
N LEU A 597 25.38 -5.50 2.87
CA LEU A 597 25.82 -4.37 2.04
C LEU A 597 27.30 -4.03 2.30
N ALA A 598 27.71 -3.91 3.57
CA ALA A 598 29.09 -3.62 3.91
C ALA A 598 30.06 -4.73 3.46
N ALA A 599 29.66 -5.99 3.58
CA ALA A 599 30.42 -7.13 3.08
C ALA A 599 30.58 -7.11 1.55
N ALA A 600 29.62 -6.52 0.83
CA ALA A 600 29.67 -6.29 -0.61
C ALA A 600 30.46 -5.03 -1.01
N GLY A 601 31.06 -4.31 -0.05
CA GLY A 601 31.90 -3.13 -0.29
C GLY A 601 31.17 -1.79 -0.19
N VAL A 602 29.90 -1.77 0.24
CA VAL A 602 29.16 -0.53 0.46
C VAL A 602 29.70 0.19 1.68
N ARG A 603 30.06 1.47 1.52
CA ARG A 603 30.44 2.32 2.66
C ARG A 603 29.21 2.77 3.43
N ILE A 604 28.98 2.16 4.60
CA ILE A 604 27.94 2.59 5.53
C ILE A 604 28.43 3.82 6.31
N LEU A 605 27.65 4.90 6.27
CA LEU A 605 27.94 6.14 7.00
C LEU A 605 27.32 6.07 8.40
N GLY A 606 27.89 6.81 9.37
CA GLY A 606 27.38 6.83 10.74
C GLY A 606 27.79 5.60 11.55
N THR A 607 26.87 5.09 12.39
CA THR A 607 27.10 3.91 13.23
C THR A 607 27.42 2.70 12.37
N SER A 608 28.55 2.05 12.64
CA SER A 608 29.03 0.92 11.84
C SER A 608 28.11 -0.30 11.94
N PRO A 609 28.06 -1.18 10.90
CA PRO A 609 27.29 -2.42 10.96
C PRO A 609 27.65 -3.33 12.14
N ASP A 610 28.93 -3.42 12.52
CA ASP A 610 29.33 -4.22 13.70
C ASP A 610 28.82 -3.61 15.01
N THR A 611 28.75 -2.28 15.10
CA THR A 611 28.16 -1.60 16.25
C THR A 611 26.65 -1.78 16.32
N ILE A 612 25.97 -1.75 15.16
CA ILE A 612 24.54 -2.07 15.06
C ILE A 612 24.31 -3.51 15.52
N ASP A 613 25.06 -4.47 14.99
CA ASP A 613 24.98 -5.89 15.35
C ASP A 613 25.26 -6.13 16.83
N LEU A 614 26.26 -5.45 17.40
CA LEU A 614 26.56 -5.52 18.83
C LEU A 614 25.40 -5.07 19.72
N ALA A 615 24.60 -4.11 19.26
CA ALA A 615 23.44 -3.60 19.99
C ALA A 615 22.17 -4.46 19.79
N GLU A 616 21.99 -5.03 18.60
CA GLU A 616 20.85 -5.88 18.24
C GLU A 616 21.00 -7.32 18.75
N ASP A 617 22.21 -7.86 18.76
CA ASP A 617 22.52 -9.15 19.37
C ASP A 617 22.49 -9.03 20.89
N ARG A 618 21.50 -9.69 21.50
CA ARG A 618 21.23 -9.58 22.93
C ARG A 618 22.35 -10.13 23.81
N ASP A 619 23.12 -11.13 23.35
CA ASP A 619 24.22 -11.68 24.13
C ASP A 619 25.50 -10.84 23.99
N ARG A 620 25.80 -10.32 22.79
CA ARG A 620 26.87 -9.32 22.59
C ARG A 620 26.58 -8.07 23.42
N PHE A 621 25.34 -7.58 23.42
CA PHE A 621 24.92 -6.42 24.21
C PHE A 621 25.08 -6.68 25.71
N ARG A 622 24.58 -7.82 26.22
CA ARG A 622 24.72 -8.21 27.64
C ARG A 622 26.19 -8.27 28.07
N LYS A 623 27.05 -8.94 27.30
CA LYS A 623 28.49 -9.02 27.56
C LYS A 623 29.14 -7.62 27.62
N MET A 624 28.67 -6.68 26.80
CA MET A 624 29.15 -5.30 26.85
C MET A 624 28.71 -4.58 28.14
N MET A 625 27.45 -4.75 28.57
CA MET A 625 26.97 -4.16 29.82
C MET A 625 27.70 -4.72 31.04
N ASP A 626 27.96 -6.03 31.07
CA ASP A 626 28.78 -6.69 32.10
C ASP A 626 30.18 -6.07 32.16
N LYS A 627 30.82 -5.88 31.00
CA LYS A 627 32.15 -5.25 30.89
C LYS A 627 32.15 -3.79 31.38
N MET A 628 31.05 -3.07 31.19
CA MET A 628 30.89 -1.68 31.63
C MET A 628 30.44 -1.54 33.09
N GLY A 629 30.11 -2.65 33.77
CA GLY A 629 29.54 -2.62 35.12
C GLY A 629 28.15 -1.99 35.17
N ILE A 630 27.41 -2.01 34.06
CA ILE A 630 26.02 -1.51 33.99
C ILE A 630 25.08 -2.66 34.34
N ALA A 631 24.27 -2.48 35.37
CA ALA A 631 23.32 -3.49 35.80
C ALA A 631 22.26 -3.77 34.73
N MET A 632 22.01 -5.06 34.47
CA MET A 632 20.91 -5.57 33.64
C MET A 632 20.15 -6.65 34.40
N PRO A 633 18.85 -6.87 34.09
CA PRO A 633 18.15 -8.07 34.53
C PRO A 633 18.91 -9.34 34.13
N GLU A 634 18.87 -10.37 34.97
CA GLU A 634 19.45 -11.67 34.63
C GLU A 634 18.81 -12.19 33.34
N SER A 635 19.65 -12.66 32.41
CA SER A 635 19.22 -13.03 31.07
C SER A 635 20.13 -14.12 30.48
N GLY A 636 19.67 -14.75 29.41
CA GLY A 636 20.43 -15.70 28.61
C GLY A 636 19.91 -15.74 27.17
N MET A 637 20.71 -16.30 26.27
CA MET A 637 20.34 -16.54 24.87
C MET A 637 20.10 -18.03 24.67
N ALA A 638 19.03 -18.38 23.96
CA ALA A 638 18.69 -19.75 23.62
C ALA A 638 18.41 -19.85 22.12
N ALA A 639 18.84 -20.95 21.49
CA ALA A 639 18.50 -21.29 20.12
C ALA A 639 17.42 -22.40 20.04
N GLY A 640 16.99 -22.95 21.18
CA GLY A 640 15.95 -23.97 21.26
C GLY A 640 15.27 -24.03 22.62
N PHE A 641 14.18 -24.78 22.69
CA PHE A 641 13.32 -24.87 23.87
C PHE A 641 14.07 -25.37 25.13
N GLU A 642 14.88 -26.43 25.02
CA GLU A 642 15.59 -26.98 26.17
C GLU A 642 16.59 -25.99 26.78
N GLU A 643 17.30 -25.24 25.94
CA GLU A 643 18.20 -24.16 26.41
C GLU A 643 17.42 -23.03 27.06
N ALA A 644 16.30 -22.62 26.45
CA ALA A 644 15.44 -21.57 26.98
C ALA A 644 14.88 -21.96 28.35
N LYS A 645 14.46 -23.22 28.51
CA LYS A 645 13.95 -23.76 29.77
C LYS A 645 15.02 -23.74 30.86
N GLN A 646 16.23 -24.23 30.58
CA GLN A 646 17.33 -24.19 31.57
C GLN A 646 17.66 -22.76 32.01
N ILE A 647 17.63 -21.81 31.06
CA ILE A 647 17.84 -20.38 31.36
C ILE A 647 16.68 -19.84 32.22
N ALA A 648 15.43 -20.18 31.89
CA ALA A 648 14.26 -19.74 32.65
C ALA A 648 14.23 -20.31 34.08
N GLU A 649 14.60 -21.58 34.27
CA GLU A 649 14.75 -22.18 35.60
C GLU A 649 15.83 -21.49 36.44
N ARG A 650 16.94 -21.07 35.81
CA ARG A 650 18.00 -20.33 36.48
C ARG A 650 17.57 -18.93 36.92
N ILE A 651 16.89 -18.19 36.03
CA ILE A 651 16.44 -16.81 36.27
C ILE A 651 15.25 -16.77 37.24
N GLY A 652 14.34 -17.74 37.13
CA GLY A 652 13.07 -17.79 37.83
C GLY A 652 11.94 -17.08 37.07
N TYR A 653 10.76 -17.71 37.04
CA TYR A 653 9.56 -17.14 36.43
C TYR A 653 8.96 -15.99 37.27
N PRO A 654 8.27 -15.01 36.65
CA PRO A 654 8.04 -14.89 35.21
C PRO A 654 9.28 -14.40 34.45
N VAL A 655 9.47 -14.91 33.23
CA VAL A 655 10.54 -14.48 32.32
C VAL A 655 9.97 -13.77 31.10
N MET A 656 10.72 -12.83 30.54
CA MET A 656 10.36 -12.16 29.30
C MET A 656 11.14 -12.74 28.13
N VAL A 657 10.45 -13.41 27.21
CA VAL A 657 11.07 -13.97 26.00
C VAL A 657 11.10 -12.89 24.92
N ARG A 658 12.26 -12.70 24.29
CA ARG A 658 12.50 -11.63 23.31
C ARG A 658 13.34 -12.15 22.14
N PRO A 659 12.86 -12.06 20.89
CA PRO A 659 13.68 -12.32 19.72
C PRO A 659 14.77 -11.25 19.52
N SER A 660 15.83 -11.62 18.80
CA SER A 660 16.87 -10.69 18.31
C SER A 660 16.48 -10.10 16.96
N PHE A 661 17.04 -8.93 16.60
CA PHE A 661 16.81 -8.25 15.32
C PHE A 661 15.33 -7.94 15.01
N VAL A 662 14.58 -7.58 16.06
CA VAL A 662 13.18 -7.18 15.97
C VAL A 662 12.92 -5.92 16.76
N LEU A 663 11.93 -5.16 16.30
CA LEU A 663 11.45 -3.96 16.98
C LEU A 663 9.92 -4.00 17.17
N GLY A 664 9.40 -3.09 18.00
CA GLY A 664 7.96 -2.96 18.24
C GLY A 664 7.34 -4.19 18.93
N GLY A 665 8.12 -4.87 19.79
CA GLY A 665 7.66 -5.98 20.61
C GLY A 665 7.32 -7.26 19.84
N ARG A 666 7.78 -7.40 18.59
CA ARG A 666 7.42 -8.55 17.74
C ARG A 666 7.93 -9.85 18.37
N GLY A 667 7.01 -10.78 18.62
CA GLY A 667 7.32 -12.05 19.27
C GLY A 667 7.78 -11.90 20.72
N MET A 668 7.47 -10.79 21.41
CA MET A 668 7.76 -10.69 22.85
C MET A 668 6.59 -11.23 23.66
N GLU A 669 6.87 -12.08 24.64
CA GLU A 669 5.87 -12.64 25.54
C GLU A 669 6.39 -12.72 26.97
N VAL A 670 5.50 -12.45 27.94
CA VAL A 670 5.76 -12.71 29.35
C VAL A 670 5.30 -14.13 29.63
N VAL A 671 6.23 -14.97 30.03
CA VAL A 671 6.05 -16.39 30.25
C VAL A 671 6.10 -16.67 31.74
N HIS A 672 5.10 -17.38 32.25
CA HIS A 672 4.93 -17.62 33.69
C HIS A 672 5.32 -19.04 34.13
N ASP A 673 5.47 -19.97 33.19
CA ASP A 673 5.82 -21.37 33.44
C ASP A 673 6.39 -22.05 32.18
N ASP A 674 6.85 -23.30 32.35
CA ASP A 674 7.41 -24.13 31.29
C ASP A 674 6.42 -24.41 30.15
N GLU A 675 5.12 -24.44 30.44
CA GLU A 675 4.08 -24.75 29.45
C GLU A 675 3.90 -23.56 28.50
N MET A 676 3.79 -22.36 29.06
CA MET A 676 3.81 -21.12 28.30
C MET A 676 5.10 -20.96 27.50
N LEU A 677 6.25 -21.34 28.07
CA LEU A 677 7.55 -21.27 27.37
C LEU A 677 7.60 -22.22 26.17
N LYS A 678 6.93 -23.36 26.27
CA LYS A 678 6.89 -24.37 25.20
C LYS A 678 5.90 -24.00 24.10
N GLN A 679 4.83 -23.30 24.47
CA GLN A 679 3.80 -22.85 23.54
C GLN A 679 4.28 -21.68 22.69
N TYR A 680 5.04 -20.76 23.29
CA TYR A 680 5.79 -19.72 22.60
C TYR A 680 6.85 -20.34 21.68
#